data_AF-A0A8S2T8I7-F1
#
_entry.id   AF-A0A8S2T8I7-F1
#
_cell.length_a   1.000
_cell.length_b   1.000
_cell.length_c   1.000
_cell.angle_alpha   90.00
_cell.angle_beta   90.00
_cell.angle_gamma   90.00
#
_symmetry.space_group_name_H-M   'P 1'
#
loop_
_entity.id
_entity.type
_entity.pdbx_description
1 polymer ?
#
loop_
_entity_poly.entity_id
_entity_poly.type
_entity_poly.pdbx_seq_one_letter_code
_entity_poly.pdbx_strand_id
1 'polypeptide(L)'
;KLARDQQVIDELKSKGVIVDIKKIDIKSIEELERLFLDVNKSLGVIRGIIHSAATLHDASIKEMDDEHFLDVIQSKAIGALNLHNASLKYSGTIQYFIMFSSISAAIGGSGQINYAAANYFLDVLAEYRHQINLPATSVNLGLLGEYSGMLNSRNDKQRVGNILINQGILKMPLHTIQNQLELAILHKCPSRIIATLDWNSLKQSFPAITTDTRFSDIVNNIANRKTNSYKGLRDKIIESKDASEAVETLKQEICLIFSKILSLSGSNVAVNQPMDKMGFDSLSYTQVRTWLLKNVGINYPVIKLMKSSSIQSLAEELVKIIKFSVDSPESQISIKNQTLETRHSQYETKSQSANSAQTHPIPAPISQVTKPSMSILSQKTANNLTTSAHKLSKLDDVVHHDINTFNNEIKSTNPSQIQEASFRIPRSSLSLNNAHILGIGTSNPAIINYTKEVFENIKPEYERLGISQSDLTKLTSFYGNCGIEKKYCHADFSKKSFTENIEEEYFNEKYKRIAPELSFTAAAKAIKEWGGNVKTITHVISCSCTGILIPDLNFLLIKQLGLNNTVERISVNMMGCFGGLTTLKTAKALALQNPKYRVLMVCTEISSIHYRPLLNIDLMLACALFGDGSAAMIIGCNPTENEKRLYEILQTGAEHIPDSTELMSWDLNNSGWIIGLSPSIPLIIGDTTFDIVQNFLKNSVPLSVSLDDCEWLIHPGGKNILLNLQDALNIPHHKNISSWNVLQDYGNMSSATILFVMDDARKQPPKDEFSISLAFGPGLSVEIA
;
A
#
# COMPACT_ATOMS: atom_id res chain seq x y z
N LYS A 1 -11.11 19.36 -38.69
CA LYS A 1 -11.84 18.83 -37.50
C LYS A 1 -13.23 19.44 -37.40
N LEU A 2 -13.35 20.77 -37.52
CA LEU A 2 -14.60 21.55 -37.46
C LEU A 2 -15.86 20.95 -38.11
N ALA A 3 -15.82 20.39 -39.32
CA ALA A 3 -17.04 19.86 -39.96
C ALA A 3 -17.67 18.65 -39.25
N ARG A 4 -16.83 17.71 -38.76
CA ARG A 4 -17.31 16.53 -38.01
C ARG A 4 -17.76 16.92 -36.60
N ASP A 5 -17.04 17.84 -35.97
CA ASP A 5 -17.38 18.37 -34.66
C ASP A 5 -18.73 19.11 -34.72
N GLN A 6 -18.94 19.92 -35.77
CA GLN A 6 -20.20 20.62 -36.02
C GLN A 6 -21.36 19.64 -36.24
N GLN A 7 -21.16 18.57 -37.02
CA GLN A 7 -22.17 17.54 -37.20
C GLN A 7 -22.62 16.93 -35.86
N VAL A 8 -21.67 16.60 -34.96
CA VAL A 8 -21.99 16.07 -33.63
C VAL A 8 -22.77 17.08 -32.78
N ILE A 9 -22.38 18.36 -32.84
CA ILE A 9 -23.10 19.44 -32.15
C ILE A 9 -24.54 19.57 -32.67
N ASP A 10 -24.72 19.52 -33.99
CA ASP A 10 -26.04 19.63 -34.62
C ASP A 10 -26.92 18.41 -34.29
N GLU A 11 -26.34 17.21 -34.25
CA GLU A 11 -27.02 15.99 -33.78
C GLU A 11 -27.46 16.11 -32.32
N LEU A 12 -26.63 16.65 -31.42
CA LEU A 12 -27.00 16.90 -30.01
C LEU A 12 -28.13 17.92 -29.91
N LYS A 13 -28.03 19.03 -30.64
CA LYS A 13 -29.07 20.08 -30.69
C LYS A 13 -30.39 19.54 -31.22
N SER A 14 -30.36 18.66 -32.22
CA SER A 14 -31.57 18.01 -32.77
C SER A 14 -32.30 17.14 -31.73
N LYS A 15 -31.60 16.67 -30.71
CA LYS A 15 -32.16 15.91 -29.57
C LYS A 15 -32.61 16.81 -28.41
N GLY A 16 -32.61 18.12 -28.59
CA GLY A 16 -32.99 19.10 -27.57
C GLY A 16 -31.88 19.42 -26.56
N VAL A 17 -30.64 18.99 -26.79
CA VAL A 17 -29.51 19.34 -25.93
C VAL A 17 -29.04 20.76 -26.23
N ILE A 18 -29.00 21.60 -25.20
CA ILE A 18 -28.42 22.94 -25.30
C ILE A 18 -26.89 22.80 -25.25
N VAL A 19 -26.22 23.24 -26.31
CA VAL A 19 -24.76 23.20 -26.42
C VAL A 19 -24.24 24.63 -26.48
N ASP A 20 -23.49 25.04 -25.46
CA ASP A 20 -22.77 26.31 -25.39
C ASP A 20 -21.27 26.04 -25.53
N ILE A 21 -20.60 26.76 -26.43
CA ILE A 21 -19.18 26.55 -26.75
C ILE A 21 -18.43 27.82 -26.37
N LYS A 22 -17.60 27.72 -25.33
CA LYS A 22 -16.75 28.81 -24.85
C LYS A 22 -15.29 28.51 -25.11
N LYS A 23 -14.55 29.53 -25.53
CA LYS A 23 -13.09 29.49 -25.61
C LYS A 23 -12.53 29.90 -24.25
N ILE A 24 -11.76 29.01 -23.64
CA ILE A 24 -11.14 29.19 -22.32
C ILE A 24 -9.72 28.62 -22.34
N ASP A 25 -8.83 29.15 -21.51
CA ASP A 25 -7.56 28.49 -21.19
C ASP A 25 -7.69 27.69 -19.89
N ILE A 26 -7.60 26.35 -20.00
CA ILE A 26 -7.67 25.43 -18.86
C ILE A 26 -6.54 25.65 -17.85
N LYS A 27 -5.46 26.31 -18.27
CA LYS A 27 -4.30 26.63 -17.44
C LYS A 27 -4.58 27.80 -16.48
N SER A 28 -5.58 28.64 -16.75
CA SER A 28 -6.00 29.73 -15.85
C SER A 28 -7.13 29.29 -14.94
N ILE A 29 -6.88 29.32 -13.63
CA ILE A 29 -7.91 29.06 -12.63
C ILE A 29 -8.98 30.14 -12.64
N GLU A 30 -8.62 31.40 -12.90
CA GLU A 30 -9.53 32.54 -12.93
C GLU A 30 -10.55 32.43 -14.08
N GLU A 31 -10.10 31.99 -15.27
CA GLU A 31 -11.00 31.72 -16.39
C GLU A 31 -11.96 30.57 -16.09
N LEU A 32 -11.49 29.51 -15.44
CA LEU A 32 -12.35 28.39 -15.03
C LEU A 32 -13.35 28.79 -13.96
N GLU A 33 -12.96 29.57 -12.95
CA GLU A 33 -13.90 30.06 -11.94
C GLU A 33 -15.01 30.92 -12.57
N ARG A 34 -14.66 31.81 -13.52
CA ARG A 34 -15.64 32.59 -14.28
C ARG A 34 -16.56 31.68 -15.10
N LEU A 35 -16.01 30.66 -15.76
CA LEU A 35 -16.81 29.69 -16.52
C LEU A 35 -17.84 28.98 -15.64
N PHE A 36 -17.42 28.49 -14.47
CA PHE A 36 -18.33 27.80 -13.55
C PHE A 36 -19.45 28.72 -13.05
N LEU A 37 -19.12 29.97 -12.72
CA LEU A 37 -20.11 30.98 -12.34
C LEU A 37 -21.11 31.27 -13.47
N ASP A 38 -20.62 31.44 -14.70
CA ASP A 38 -21.47 31.71 -15.85
C ASP A 38 -22.42 30.54 -16.13
N VAL A 39 -21.89 29.31 -16.18
CA VAL A 39 -22.68 28.10 -16.46
C VAL A 39 -23.76 27.94 -15.39
N ASN A 40 -23.43 28.13 -14.11
CA ASN A 40 -24.40 28.02 -13.03
C ASN A 40 -25.51 29.08 -13.12
N LYS A 41 -25.22 30.27 -13.66
CA LYS A 41 -26.21 31.34 -13.90
C LYS A 41 -27.05 31.12 -15.15
N SER A 42 -26.47 30.64 -16.25
CA SER A 42 -27.15 30.58 -17.56
C SER A 42 -27.78 29.23 -17.87
N LEU A 43 -27.13 28.12 -17.48
CA LEU A 43 -27.52 26.75 -17.82
C LEU A 43 -27.94 25.93 -16.60
N GLY A 44 -27.66 26.44 -15.39
CA GLY A 44 -28.03 25.82 -14.12
C GLY A 44 -26.93 24.93 -13.55
N VAL A 45 -27.33 24.03 -12.64
CA VAL A 45 -26.41 23.30 -11.77
C VAL A 45 -25.48 22.35 -12.55
N ILE A 46 -24.18 22.45 -12.30
CA ILE A 46 -23.16 21.56 -12.88
C ILE A 46 -23.27 20.17 -12.25
N ARG A 47 -23.64 19.18 -13.07
CA ARG A 47 -23.78 17.77 -12.66
C ARG A 47 -22.57 16.90 -12.97
N GLY A 48 -21.70 17.32 -13.88
CA GLY A 48 -20.53 16.52 -14.22
C GLY A 48 -19.50 17.28 -15.01
N ILE A 49 -18.25 16.82 -14.90
CA ILE A 49 -17.08 17.41 -15.54
C ILE A 49 -16.38 16.31 -16.34
N ILE A 50 -15.96 16.63 -17.56
CA ILE A 50 -15.15 15.74 -18.40
C ILE A 50 -13.92 16.53 -18.86
N HIS A 51 -12.74 16.08 -18.44
CA HIS A 51 -11.46 16.64 -18.83
C HIS A 51 -10.86 15.84 -19.98
N SER A 52 -10.80 16.46 -21.15
CA SER A 52 -10.28 15.86 -22.40
C SER A 52 -9.10 16.64 -22.99
N ALA A 53 -8.61 17.68 -22.31
CA ALA A 53 -7.55 18.52 -22.84
C ALA A 53 -6.20 17.79 -22.83
N ALA A 54 -5.43 17.96 -23.90
CA ALA A 54 -4.08 17.43 -24.03
C ALA A 54 -3.34 18.12 -25.18
N THR A 55 -2.04 18.35 -24.98
CA THR A 55 -1.05 18.58 -26.03
C THR A 55 -0.07 17.40 -26.09
N LEU A 56 0.64 17.24 -27.21
CA LEU A 56 1.65 16.20 -27.38
C LEU A 56 2.95 16.83 -27.87
N HIS A 57 4.04 16.54 -27.16
CA HIS A 57 5.40 16.86 -27.55
C HIS A 57 6.27 15.65 -27.27
N ASP A 58 6.23 14.66 -28.16
CA ASP A 58 7.00 13.43 -28.02
C ASP A 58 8.47 13.71 -28.38
N ALA A 59 9.40 13.42 -27.47
CA ALA A 59 10.82 13.59 -27.68
C ALA A 59 11.63 12.57 -26.86
N SER A 60 12.84 12.24 -27.32
CA SER A 60 13.77 11.46 -26.50
C SER A 60 14.16 12.25 -25.25
N ILE A 61 14.60 11.59 -24.16
CA ILE A 61 15.03 12.28 -22.93
C ILE A 61 16.12 13.33 -23.22
N LYS A 62 16.97 13.09 -24.22
CA LYS A 62 18.05 14.00 -24.61
C LYS A 62 17.53 15.25 -25.34
N GLU A 63 16.40 15.15 -26.04
CA GLU A 63 15.81 16.20 -26.88
C GLU A 63 14.59 16.87 -26.22
N MET A 64 14.18 16.38 -25.05
CA MET A 64 13.09 16.96 -24.27
C MET A 64 13.60 18.21 -23.54
N ASP A 65 13.08 19.38 -23.92
CA ASP A 65 13.30 20.63 -23.19
C ASP A 65 12.16 20.91 -22.20
N ASP A 66 12.41 21.88 -21.32
CA ASP A 66 11.47 22.24 -20.25
C ASP A 66 10.16 22.83 -20.80
N GLU A 67 10.20 23.56 -21.91
CA GLU A 67 9.01 24.17 -22.50
C GLU A 67 8.04 23.11 -23.03
N HIS A 68 8.54 22.17 -23.83
CA HIS A 68 7.76 21.06 -24.36
C HIS A 68 7.30 20.09 -23.26
N PHE A 69 8.11 19.89 -22.23
CA PHE A 69 7.71 19.11 -21.06
C PHE A 69 6.55 19.78 -20.33
N LEU A 70 6.71 21.07 -19.98
CA LEU A 70 5.75 21.84 -19.19
C LEU A 70 4.45 22.09 -19.95
N ASP A 71 4.46 22.31 -21.27
CA ASP A 71 3.21 22.51 -22.03
C ASP A 71 2.27 21.29 -21.94
N VAL A 72 2.82 20.07 -21.99
CA VAL A 72 2.04 18.83 -21.83
C VAL A 72 1.54 18.67 -20.39
N ILE A 73 2.37 18.96 -19.39
CA ILE A 73 1.96 18.95 -17.98
C ILE A 73 0.86 19.99 -17.72
N GLN A 74 1.01 21.21 -18.23
CA GLN A 74 0.10 22.32 -17.99
C GLN A 74 -1.28 22.07 -18.60
N SER A 75 -1.34 21.66 -19.87
CA SER A 75 -2.61 21.43 -20.56
C SER A 75 -3.42 20.29 -19.96
N LYS A 76 -2.72 19.27 -19.41
CA LYS A 76 -3.32 18.03 -18.96
C LYS A 76 -3.39 17.90 -17.44
N ALA A 77 -2.26 17.89 -16.73
CA ALA A 77 -2.23 17.72 -15.29
C ALA A 77 -2.69 18.99 -14.55
N ILE A 78 -2.06 20.14 -14.82
CA ILE A 78 -2.44 21.41 -14.16
C ILE A 78 -3.85 21.82 -14.54
N GLY A 79 -4.25 21.66 -15.80
CA GLY A 79 -5.63 21.88 -16.21
C GLY A 79 -6.65 21.05 -15.42
N ALA A 80 -6.33 19.78 -15.13
CA ALA A 80 -7.20 18.94 -14.31
C ALA A 80 -7.23 19.38 -12.84
N LEU A 81 -6.08 19.81 -12.30
CA LEU A 81 -6.00 20.36 -10.94
C LEU A 81 -6.81 21.66 -10.83
N ASN A 82 -6.75 22.53 -11.83
CA ASN A 82 -7.54 23.75 -11.87
C ASN A 82 -9.04 23.44 -11.94
N LEU A 83 -9.46 22.46 -12.76
CA LEU A 83 -10.84 21.97 -12.77
C LEU A 83 -11.25 21.41 -11.41
N HIS A 84 -10.36 20.67 -10.74
CA HIS A 84 -10.62 20.18 -9.38
C HIS A 84 -10.87 21.36 -8.43
N ASN A 85 -9.98 22.35 -8.38
CA ASN A 85 -10.10 23.52 -7.52
C ASN A 85 -11.39 24.32 -7.81
N ALA A 86 -11.68 24.62 -9.08
CA ALA A 86 -12.89 25.33 -9.49
C ALA A 86 -14.16 24.53 -9.13
N SER A 87 -14.09 23.19 -9.14
CA SER A 87 -15.22 22.32 -8.82
C SER A 87 -15.57 22.23 -7.33
N LEU A 88 -14.67 22.60 -6.41
CA LEU A 88 -14.87 22.40 -4.98
C LEU A 88 -16.11 23.11 -4.44
N LYS A 89 -16.37 24.34 -4.92
CA LYS A 89 -17.56 25.15 -4.58
C LYS A 89 -18.89 24.49 -5.01
N TYR A 90 -18.84 23.53 -5.94
CA TYR A 90 -19.98 22.85 -6.53
C TYR A 90 -19.97 21.34 -6.24
N SER A 91 -19.11 20.88 -5.32
CA SER A 91 -18.90 19.47 -5.00
C SER A 91 -20.19 18.71 -4.67
N GLY A 92 -21.14 19.34 -3.96
CA GLY A 92 -22.42 18.74 -3.58
C GLY A 92 -23.37 18.42 -4.75
N THR A 93 -23.10 18.93 -5.96
CA THR A 93 -23.96 18.72 -7.12
C THR A 93 -23.33 17.86 -8.22
N ILE A 94 -22.01 17.74 -8.21
CA ILE A 94 -21.25 16.98 -9.20
C ILE A 94 -21.38 15.49 -8.93
N GLN A 95 -21.86 14.75 -9.92
CA GLN A 95 -22.10 13.31 -9.88
C GLN A 95 -20.97 12.50 -10.51
N TYR A 96 -20.25 13.08 -11.47
CA TYR A 96 -19.09 12.46 -12.12
C TYR A 96 -18.02 13.49 -12.49
N PHE A 97 -16.75 13.10 -12.37
CA PHE A 97 -15.59 13.89 -12.81
C PHE A 97 -14.67 12.95 -13.59
N ILE A 98 -14.77 12.98 -14.92
CA ILE A 98 -14.05 12.03 -15.78
C ILE A 98 -12.81 12.72 -16.32
N MET A 99 -11.66 12.06 -16.22
CA MET A 99 -10.40 12.54 -16.80
C MET A 99 -9.92 11.52 -17.82
N PHE A 100 -9.76 11.94 -19.07
CA PHE A 100 -9.20 11.07 -20.08
C PHE A 100 -7.68 11.01 -19.95
N SER A 101 -7.23 9.88 -19.40
CA SER A 101 -5.83 9.49 -19.28
C SER A 101 -5.43 8.58 -20.46
N SER A 102 -4.25 7.99 -20.39
CA SER A 102 -3.65 7.17 -21.45
C SER A 102 -3.09 5.89 -20.86
N ILE A 103 -3.11 4.80 -21.63
CA ILE A 103 -2.41 3.56 -21.26
C ILE A 103 -0.91 3.79 -21.01
N SER A 104 -0.33 4.86 -21.57
CA SER A 104 1.07 5.24 -21.34
C SER A 104 1.38 5.58 -19.87
N ALA A 105 0.39 5.94 -19.04
CA ALA A 105 0.61 6.09 -17.59
C ALA A 105 0.89 4.74 -16.90
N ALA A 106 0.38 3.64 -17.47
CA ALA A 106 0.51 2.31 -16.90
C ALA A 106 1.77 1.58 -17.40
N ILE A 107 2.02 1.61 -18.72
CA ILE A 107 3.11 0.83 -19.37
C ILE A 107 4.21 1.70 -19.98
N GLY A 108 4.10 3.03 -19.89
CA GLY A 108 5.00 3.96 -20.55
C GLY A 108 4.75 4.12 -22.04
N GLY A 109 5.58 4.93 -22.68
CA GLY A 109 5.61 5.13 -24.13
C GLY A 109 6.96 5.70 -24.55
N SER A 110 7.59 5.13 -25.56
CA SER A 110 8.89 5.60 -26.04
C SER A 110 8.78 7.05 -26.51
N GLY A 111 9.56 7.94 -25.91
CA GLY A 111 9.54 9.38 -26.20
C GLY A 111 8.40 10.16 -25.54
N GLN A 112 7.62 9.54 -24.64
CA GLN A 112 6.42 10.15 -24.05
C GLN A 112 6.55 10.37 -22.54
N ILE A 113 7.73 10.74 -22.04
CA ILE A 113 7.96 10.89 -20.59
C ILE A 113 7.05 11.97 -19.96
N ASN A 114 6.93 13.13 -20.62
CA ASN A 114 6.03 14.22 -20.23
C ASN A 114 4.57 13.79 -20.25
N TYR A 115 4.13 13.14 -21.34
CA TYR A 115 2.75 12.69 -21.50
C TYR A 115 2.40 11.58 -20.50
N ALA A 116 3.26 10.58 -20.32
CA ALA A 116 3.06 9.53 -19.32
C ALA A 116 2.97 10.11 -17.91
N ALA A 117 3.84 11.05 -17.54
CA ALA A 117 3.79 11.74 -16.25
C ALA A 117 2.49 12.54 -16.07
N ALA A 118 2.08 13.32 -17.08
CA ALA A 118 0.83 14.08 -17.04
C ALA A 118 -0.40 13.19 -16.86
N ASN A 119 -0.43 12.04 -17.52
CA ASN A 119 -1.53 11.07 -17.42
C ASN A 119 -1.52 10.34 -16.07
N TYR A 120 -0.34 9.97 -15.56
CA TYR A 120 -0.23 9.37 -14.24
C TYR A 120 -0.69 10.33 -13.13
N PHE A 121 -0.43 11.64 -13.28
CA PHE A 121 -1.01 12.65 -12.39
C PHE A 121 -2.54 12.63 -12.39
N LEU A 122 -3.21 12.41 -13.53
CA LEU A 122 -4.67 12.28 -13.58
C LEU A 122 -5.15 11.04 -12.80
N ASP A 123 -4.42 9.93 -12.90
CA ASP A 123 -4.72 8.69 -12.21
C ASP A 123 -4.66 8.92 -10.68
N VAL A 124 -3.59 9.56 -10.21
CA VAL A 124 -3.42 9.93 -8.79
C VAL A 124 -4.42 11.01 -8.36
N LEU A 125 -4.76 11.98 -9.21
CA LEU A 125 -5.77 13.00 -8.90
C LEU A 125 -7.16 12.37 -8.73
N ALA A 126 -7.48 11.32 -9.48
CA ALA A 126 -8.74 10.60 -9.30
C ALA A 126 -8.76 9.85 -7.96
N GLU A 127 -7.66 9.21 -7.58
CA GLU A 127 -7.49 8.59 -6.27
C GLU A 127 -7.62 9.62 -5.14
N TYR A 128 -6.94 10.76 -5.27
CA TYR A 128 -7.03 11.87 -4.30
C TYR A 128 -8.46 12.39 -4.17
N ARG A 129 -9.16 12.63 -5.28
CA ARG A 129 -10.56 13.05 -5.25
C ARG A 129 -11.44 12.03 -4.53
N HIS A 130 -11.20 10.74 -4.72
CA HIS A 130 -11.90 9.69 -3.99
C HIS A 130 -11.57 9.69 -2.49
N GLN A 131 -10.32 9.93 -2.10
CA GLN A 131 -9.93 10.05 -0.69
C GLN A 131 -10.67 11.18 0.03
N ILE A 132 -11.04 12.24 -0.69
CA ILE A 132 -11.87 13.35 -0.17
C ILE A 132 -13.36 13.24 -0.54
N ASN A 133 -13.85 12.02 -0.88
CA ASN A 133 -15.25 11.70 -1.20
C ASN A 133 -15.85 12.47 -2.39
N LEU A 134 -15.03 13.01 -3.28
CA LEU A 134 -15.50 13.59 -4.54
C LEU A 134 -15.48 12.54 -5.65
N PRO A 135 -16.46 12.52 -6.56
CA PRO A 135 -16.42 11.59 -7.68
C PRO A 135 -15.22 11.91 -8.57
N ALA A 136 -14.52 10.88 -9.03
CA ALA A 136 -13.53 10.97 -10.09
C ALA A 136 -13.27 9.63 -10.78
N THR A 137 -13.06 9.65 -12.09
CA THR A 137 -12.59 8.47 -12.81
C THR A 137 -11.56 8.90 -13.84
N SER A 138 -10.32 8.49 -13.62
CA SER A 138 -9.28 8.53 -14.64
C SER A 138 -9.45 7.33 -15.58
N VAL A 139 -9.52 7.59 -16.88
CA VAL A 139 -9.71 6.56 -17.89
C VAL A 139 -8.47 6.46 -18.77
N ASN A 140 -7.64 5.44 -18.55
CA ASN A 140 -6.46 5.17 -19.36
C ASN A 140 -6.87 4.53 -20.69
N LEU A 141 -6.99 5.35 -21.74
CA LEU A 141 -7.38 4.87 -23.06
C LEU A 141 -6.21 4.24 -23.83
N GLY A 142 -6.48 3.11 -24.48
CA GLY A 142 -5.62 2.51 -25.51
C GLY A 142 -5.78 3.18 -26.87
N LEU A 143 -5.42 2.46 -27.94
CA LEU A 143 -5.41 3.02 -29.29
C LEU A 143 -6.82 3.25 -29.87
N LEU A 144 -7.19 4.54 -30.02
CA LEU A 144 -8.48 4.98 -30.60
C LEU A 144 -8.56 4.90 -32.13
N GLY A 145 -7.42 4.74 -32.82
CA GLY A 145 -7.37 4.67 -34.28
C GLY A 145 -7.88 5.95 -34.96
N GLU A 146 -8.86 5.81 -35.85
CA GLU A 146 -9.39 6.90 -36.69
C GLU A 146 -10.12 7.99 -35.91
N TYR A 147 -10.56 7.69 -34.68
CA TYR A 147 -11.21 8.64 -33.78
C TYR A 147 -10.22 9.51 -32.99
N SER A 148 -8.91 9.23 -33.07
CA SER A 148 -7.90 10.02 -32.36
C SER A 148 -7.90 11.46 -32.84
N GLY A 149 -8.19 12.38 -31.92
CA GLY A 149 -8.20 13.82 -32.14
C GLY A 149 -6.83 14.48 -32.02
N MET A 150 -5.77 13.78 -31.59
CA MET A 150 -4.50 14.42 -31.22
C MET A 150 -3.47 14.50 -32.36
N LEU A 151 -3.66 13.72 -33.44
CA LEU A 151 -2.78 13.74 -34.62
C LEU A 151 -3.42 14.52 -35.79
N ASN A 152 -2.62 15.37 -36.43
CA ASN A 152 -3.10 16.32 -37.43
C ASN A 152 -3.26 15.73 -38.84
N SER A 153 -2.45 14.74 -39.24
CA SER A 153 -2.53 14.11 -40.56
C SER A 153 -3.04 12.67 -40.52
N ARG A 154 -3.68 12.22 -41.60
CA ARG A 154 -4.12 10.82 -41.76
C ARG A 154 -2.93 9.85 -41.81
N ASN A 155 -1.80 10.29 -42.37
CA ASN A 155 -0.58 9.50 -42.50
C ASN A 155 0.08 9.27 -41.14
N ASP A 156 0.11 10.28 -40.26
CA ASP A 156 0.64 10.13 -38.90
C ASP A 156 -0.20 9.17 -38.07
N LYS A 157 -1.53 9.24 -38.19
CA LYS A 157 -2.44 8.29 -37.52
C LYS A 157 -2.20 6.85 -37.97
N GLN A 158 -1.93 6.62 -39.25
CA GLN A 158 -1.60 5.30 -39.77
C GLN A 158 -0.22 4.84 -39.29
N ARG A 159 0.80 5.69 -39.37
CA ARG A 159 2.17 5.36 -38.94
C ARG A 159 2.23 5.02 -37.45
N VAL A 160 1.75 5.92 -36.59
CA VAL A 160 1.72 5.72 -35.13
C VAL A 160 0.82 4.54 -34.76
N GLY A 161 -0.35 4.43 -35.42
CA GLY A 161 -1.26 3.31 -35.20
C GLY A 161 -0.62 1.95 -35.53
N ASN A 162 0.16 1.85 -36.61
CA ASN A 162 0.86 0.61 -36.98
C ASN A 162 1.97 0.27 -35.99
N ILE A 163 2.72 1.26 -35.48
CA ILE A 163 3.74 1.05 -34.44
C ILE A 163 3.08 0.47 -33.17
N LEU A 164 2.01 1.09 -32.68
CA LEU A 164 1.33 0.66 -31.47
C LEU A 164 0.68 -0.72 -31.62
N ILE A 165 0.10 -1.02 -32.80
CA ILE A 165 -0.42 -2.37 -33.11
C ILE A 165 0.70 -3.42 -33.06
N ASN A 166 1.86 -3.12 -33.65
CA ASN A 166 3.01 -4.03 -33.61
C ASN A 166 3.56 -4.20 -32.19
N GLN A 167 3.38 -3.20 -31.33
CA GLN A 167 3.70 -3.29 -29.91
C GLN A 167 2.62 -4.01 -29.08
N GLY A 168 1.54 -4.49 -29.70
CA GLY A 168 0.47 -5.21 -29.01
C GLY A 168 -0.66 -4.33 -28.46
N ILE A 169 -0.69 -3.03 -28.78
CA ILE A 169 -1.79 -2.12 -28.42
C ILE A 169 -2.72 -1.98 -29.62
N LEU A 170 -3.82 -2.73 -29.60
CA LEU A 170 -4.72 -2.87 -30.74
C LEU A 170 -5.78 -1.76 -30.79
N LYS A 171 -6.27 -1.48 -32.00
CA LYS A 171 -7.35 -0.52 -32.24
C LYS A 171 -8.64 -1.00 -31.56
N MET A 172 -9.32 -0.08 -30.89
CA MET A 172 -10.61 -0.36 -30.26
C MET A 172 -11.79 0.16 -31.11
N PRO A 173 -12.86 -0.64 -31.27
CA PRO A 173 -14.11 -0.15 -31.83
C PRO A 173 -14.76 0.93 -30.96
N LEU A 174 -15.40 1.93 -31.58
CA LEU A 174 -16.03 3.05 -30.85
C LEU A 174 -17.08 2.58 -29.85
N HIS A 175 -17.94 1.62 -30.22
CA HIS A 175 -18.97 1.09 -29.32
C HIS A 175 -18.36 0.43 -28.08
N THR A 176 -17.18 -0.21 -28.21
CA THR A 176 -16.48 -0.81 -27.07
C THR A 176 -16.00 0.27 -26.11
N ILE A 177 -15.44 1.37 -26.64
CA ILE A 177 -15.00 2.51 -25.84
C ILE A 177 -16.19 3.15 -25.12
N GLN A 178 -17.30 3.38 -25.82
CA GLN A 178 -18.52 3.97 -25.24
C GLN A 178 -19.10 3.12 -24.11
N ASN A 179 -19.24 1.80 -24.33
CA ASN A 179 -19.75 0.89 -23.30
C ASN A 179 -18.83 0.85 -22.08
N GLN A 180 -17.51 0.84 -22.28
CA GLN A 180 -16.56 0.82 -21.16
C GLN A 180 -16.51 2.16 -20.42
N LEU A 181 -16.75 3.29 -21.10
CA LEU A 181 -16.91 4.59 -20.46
C LEU A 181 -18.19 4.67 -19.63
N GLU A 182 -19.30 4.14 -20.12
CA GLU A 182 -20.53 4.03 -19.34
C GLU A 182 -20.30 3.24 -18.06
N LEU A 183 -19.63 2.09 -18.15
CA LEU A 183 -19.24 1.31 -16.97
C LEU A 183 -18.28 2.06 -16.05
N ALA A 184 -17.37 2.87 -16.60
CA ALA A 184 -16.46 3.70 -15.80
C ALA A 184 -17.24 4.69 -14.93
N ILE A 185 -18.25 5.35 -15.52
CA ILE A 185 -19.14 6.30 -14.82
C ILE A 185 -19.99 5.58 -13.77
N LEU A 186 -20.58 4.43 -14.11
CA LEU A 186 -21.48 3.69 -13.23
C LEU A 186 -20.75 3.05 -12.04
N HIS A 187 -19.56 2.48 -12.27
CA HIS A 187 -18.81 1.78 -11.24
C HIS A 187 -18.04 2.72 -10.30
N LYS A 188 -17.82 3.98 -10.69
CA LYS A 188 -17.10 4.98 -9.89
C LYS A 188 -15.76 4.45 -9.36
N CYS A 189 -14.99 3.80 -10.23
CA CYS A 189 -13.61 3.41 -9.90
C CYS A 189 -12.67 4.60 -10.13
N PRO A 190 -11.64 4.81 -9.28
CA PRO A 190 -10.72 5.94 -9.43
C PRO A 190 -9.90 5.86 -10.72
N SER A 191 -9.46 4.67 -11.12
CA SER A 191 -8.76 4.44 -12.37
C SER A 191 -9.34 3.25 -13.13
N ARG A 192 -9.36 3.33 -14.46
CA ARG A 192 -9.77 2.25 -15.36
C ARG A 192 -8.97 2.28 -16.66
N ILE A 193 -8.30 1.17 -16.98
CA ILE A 193 -7.68 0.96 -18.28
C ILE A 193 -8.71 0.40 -19.26
N ILE A 194 -8.88 1.06 -20.40
CA ILE A 194 -9.71 0.61 -21.52
C ILE A 194 -8.78 0.44 -22.72
N ALA A 195 -8.33 -0.79 -22.95
CA ALA A 195 -7.43 -1.12 -24.06
C ALA A 195 -7.65 -2.56 -24.56
N THR A 196 -7.52 -2.76 -25.86
CA THR A 196 -7.41 -4.08 -26.47
C THR A 196 -5.94 -4.42 -26.62
N LEU A 197 -5.48 -5.49 -25.98
CA LEU A 197 -4.06 -5.85 -25.91
C LEU A 197 -3.79 -7.25 -26.49
N ASP A 198 -2.77 -7.35 -27.34
CA ASP A 198 -2.10 -8.62 -27.64
C ASP A 198 -0.91 -8.79 -26.69
N TRP A 199 -1.14 -9.55 -25.61
CA TRP A 199 -0.16 -9.78 -24.55
C TRP A 199 1.14 -10.43 -25.04
N ASN A 200 1.12 -11.18 -26.14
CA ASN A 200 2.35 -11.78 -26.70
C ASN A 200 3.22 -10.73 -27.39
N SER A 201 2.62 -9.81 -28.13
CA SER A 201 3.34 -8.70 -28.76
C SER A 201 3.74 -7.64 -27.72
N LEU A 202 2.89 -7.43 -26.70
CA LEU A 202 3.12 -6.49 -25.62
C LEU A 202 4.32 -6.88 -24.75
N LYS A 203 4.43 -8.15 -24.32
CA LYS A 203 5.56 -8.60 -23.49
C LYS A 203 6.90 -8.56 -24.23
N GLN A 204 6.89 -8.71 -25.56
CA GLN A 204 8.09 -8.59 -26.39
C GLN A 204 8.53 -7.12 -26.51
N SER A 205 7.57 -6.21 -26.61
CA SER A 205 7.82 -4.78 -26.79
C SER A 205 8.13 -4.07 -25.48
N PHE A 206 7.57 -4.56 -24.37
CA PHE A 206 7.76 -4.03 -23.01
C PHE A 206 8.10 -5.16 -22.03
N PRO A 207 9.34 -5.71 -22.05
CA PRO A 207 9.70 -6.86 -21.21
C PRO A 207 9.46 -6.69 -19.72
N ALA A 208 9.56 -5.44 -19.21
CA ALA A 208 9.35 -5.11 -17.80
C ALA A 208 7.95 -5.50 -17.28
N ILE A 209 6.93 -5.60 -18.15
CA ILE A 209 5.56 -5.99 -17.73
C ILE A 209 5.48 -7.45 -17.23
N THR A 210 6.47 -8.28 -17.56
CA THR A 210 6.49 -9.69 -17.12
C THR A 210 6.82 -9.82 -15.62
N THR A 211 7.56 -8.85 -15.09
CA THR A 211 7.97 -8.77 -13.68
C THR A 211 7.15 -7.75 -12.88
N ASP A 212 6.44 -6.87 -13.57
CA ASP A 212 5.55 -5.90 -12.94
C ASP A 212 4.34 -6.60 -12.32
N THR A 213 4.20 -6.50 -11.00
CA THR A 213 3.11 -7.12 -10.22
C THR A 213 1.71 -6.75 -10.72
N ARG A 214 1.55 -5.60 -11.40
CA ARG A 214 0.26 -5.18 -11.99
C ARG A 214 -0.16 -6.06 -13.17
N PHE A 215 0.79 -6.69 -13.86
CA PHE A 215 0.56 -7.41 -15.12
C PHE A 215 1.07 -8.85 -15.13
N SER A 216 2.01 -9.20 -14.24
CA SER A 216 2.75 -10.46 -14.24
C SER A 216 1.82 -11.69 -14.26
N ASP A 217 0.76 -11.69 -13.44
CA ASP A 217 -0.19 -12.81 -13.38
C ASP A 217 -0.93 -13.01 -14.71
N ILE A 218 -1.33 -11.93 -15.38
CA ILE A 218 -2.04 -12.01 -16.67
C ILE A 218 -1.08 -12.50 -17.75
N VAL A 219 0.12 -11.91 -17.80
CA VAL A 219 1.12 -12.22 -18.83
C VAL A 219 1.64 -13.67 -18.70
N ASN A 220 1.86 -14.14 -17.46
CA ASN A 220 2.37 -15.48 -17.19
C ASN A 220 1.28 -16.56 -17.38
N ASN A 221 0.03 -16.28 -17.01
CA ASN A 221 -1.08 -17.24 -17.24
C ASN A 221 -1.45 -17.39 -18.70
N ILE A 222 -1.31 -16.32 -19.51
CA ILE A 222 -1.51 -16.40 -20.96
C ILE A 222 -0.40 -17.22 -21.62
N ALA A 223 0.83 -17.19 -21.12
CA ALA A 223 1.92 -18.05 -21.59
C ALA A 223 1.65 -19.56 -21.32
N ASN A 224 0.89 -19.89 -20.28
CA ASN A 224 0.54 -21.27 -19.91
C ASN A 224 -0.68 -21.85 -20.64
N ARG A 225 -1.48 -21.02 -21.32
CA ARG A 225 -2.54 -21.51 -22.20
C ARG A 225 -1.93 -21.95 -23.52
N LYS A 226 -1.63 -23.26 -23.64
CA LYS A 226 -1.33 -23.94 -24.92
C LYS A 226 -2.28 -23.42 -26.00
N THR A 227 -1.78 -22.60 -26.92
CA THR A 227 -2.53 -22.22 -28.12
C THR A 227 -2.68 -23.45 -28.98
N ASN A 228 -3.92 -23.90 -29.16
CA ASN A 228 -4.27 -24.97 -30.08
C ASN A 228 -3.64 -24.73 -31.45
N SER A 229 -2.95 -25.76 -31.93
CA SER A 229 -2.31 -25.92 -33.23
C SER A 229 -3.17 -25.39 -34.39
N TYR A 230 -2.76 -24.27 -34.96
CA TYR A 230 -2.84 -24.05 -36.40
C TYR A 230 -1.47 -24.41 -36.96
N LYS A 231 -1.39 -25.32 -37.95
CA LYS A 231 -0.12 -25.73 -38.58
C LYS A 231 0.61 -24.49 -39.11
N GLY A 232 1.73 -24.15 -38.49
CA GLY A 232 2.54 -22.98 -38.84
C GLY A 232 3.31 -23.19 -40.13
N LEU A 233 3.87 -22.11 -40.69
CA LEU A 233 4.76 -22.17 -41.86
C LEU A 233 5.93 -23.15 -41.63
N ARG A 234 6.47 -23.19 -40.41
CA ARG A 234 7.48 -24.18 -40.01
C ARG A 234 7.01 -25.63 -40.19
N ASP A 235 5.79 -25.95 -39.77
CA ASP A 235 5.24 -27.32 -39.88
C ASP A 235 5.05 -27.73 -41.34
N LYS A 236 4.60 -26.81 -42.20
CA LYS A 236 4.51 -27.04 -43.66
C LYS A 236 5.88 -27.34 -44.28
N ILE A 237 6.93 -26.65 -43.84
CA ILE A 237 8.30 -26.87 -44.32
C ILE A 237 8.84 -28.22 -43.85
N ILE A 238 8.53 -28.63 -42.61
CA ILE A 238 8.94 -29.93 -42.05
C ILE A 238 8.21 -31.08 -42.76
N GLU A 239 6.92 -30.95 -43.02
CA GLU A 239 6.09 -32.00 -43.65
C GLU A 239 6.34 -32.17 -45.16
N SER A 240 6.93 -31.16 -45.82
CA SER A 240 7.25 -31.22 -47.25
C SER A 240 8.26 -32.32 -47.56
N LYS A 241 7.88 -33.30 -48.38
CA LYS A 241 8.76 -34.42 -48.77
C LYS A 241 9.83 -33.99 -49.77
N ASP A 242 9.51 -33.02 -50.64
CA ASP A 242 10.47 -32.41 -51.56
C ASP A 242 11.14 -31.19 -50.91
N ALA A 243 12.46 -31.11 -51.02
CA ALA A 243 13.24 -29.96 -50.57
C ALA A 243 13.01 -28.74 -51.47
N SER A 244 12.77 -28.94 -52.77
CA SER A 244 12.54 -27.86 -53.72
C SER A 244 11.20 -27.17 -53.45
N GLU A 245 10.15 -27.95 -53.15
CA GLU A 245 8.83 -27.44 -52.76
C GLU A 245 8.86 -26.66 -51.44
N ALA A 246 9.65 -27.13 -50.46
CA ALA A 246 9.84 -26.45 -49.18
C ALA A 246 10.54 -25.10 -49.35
N VAL A 247 11.57 -25.06 -50.21
CA VAL A 247 12.30 -23.83 -50.54
C VAL A 247 11.38 -22.85 -51.26
N GLU A 248 10.60 -23.31 -52.24
CA GLU A 248 9.66 -22.46 -52.98
C GLU A 248 8.60 -21.83 -52.06
N THR A 249 8.05 -22.63 -51.14
CA THR A 249 7.06 -22.16 -50.16
C THR A 249 7.64 -21.08 -49.24
N LEU A 250 8.82 -21.33 -48.68
CA LEU A 250 9.48 -20.35 -47.80
C LEU A 250 9.89 -19.09 -48.56
N LYS A 251 10.37 -19.24 -49.81
CA LYS A 251 10.74 -18.14 -50.69
C LYS A 251 9.57 -17.21 -50.98
N GLN A 252 8.39 -17.76 -51.28
CA GLN A 252 7.17 -16.96 -51.52
C GLN A 252 6.78 -16.13 -50.29
N GLU A 253 6.82 -16.73 -49.11
CA GLU A 253 6.52 -16.05 -47.84
C GLU A 253 7.56 -14.96 -47.51
N ILE A 254 8.84 -15.21 -47.78
CA ILE A 254 9.90 -14.20 -47.65
C ILE A 254 9.66 -13.05 -48.64
N CYS A 255 9.29 -13.32 -49.90
CA CYS A 255 8.94 -12.26 -50.86
C CYS A 255 7.72 -11.43 -50.40
N LEU A 256 6.72 -12.06 -49.77
CA LEU A 256 5.53 -11.37 -49.25
C LEU A 256 5.87 -10.44 -48.07
N ILE A 257 6.74 -10.85 -47.15
CA ILE A 257 7.16 -9.94 -46.06
C ILE A 257 8.10 -8.85 -46.58
N PHE A 258 8.96 -9.15 -47.56
CA PHE A 258 9.86 -8.17 -48.17
C PHE A 258 9.10 -7.08 -48.93
N SER A 259 8.09 -7.45 -49.73
CA SER A 259 7.23 -6.48 -50.44
C SER A 259 6.44 -5.58 -49.48
N LYS A 260 5.97 -6.13 -48.34
CA LYS A 260 5.33 -5.35 -47.26
C LYS A 260 6.27 -4.36 -46.60
N ILE A 261 7.51 -4.77 -46.32
CA ILE A 261 8.51 -3.91 -45.67
C ILE A 261 8.91 -2.75 -46.61
N LEU A 262 9.14 -3.04 -47.88
CA LEU A 262 9.54 -2.04 -48.88
C LEU A 262 8.37 -1.19 -49.41
N SER A 263 7.14 -1.43 -48.96
CA SER A 263 5.93 -0.73 -49.43
C SER A 263 5.75 -0.76 -50.96
N LEU A 264 6.19 -1.84 -51.62
CA LEU A 264 6.07 -2.00 -53.05
C LEU A 264 4.69 -2.59 -53.38
N SER A 265 3.90 -1.85 -54.17
CA SER A 265 2.61 -2.29 -54.69
C SER A 265 2.80 -3.23 -55.89
N GLY A 266 3.14 -4.49 -55.65
CA GLY A 266 3.25 -5.53 -56.68
C GLY A 266 4.31 -6.60 -56.36
N SER A 267 3.99 -7.86 -56.67
CA SER A 267 4.78 -9.06 -56.37
C SER A 267 6.02 -9.27 -57.26
N ASN A 268 6.82 -8.22 -57.49
CA ASN A 268 8.06 -8.29 -58.28
C ASN A 268 9.29 -7.89 -57.45
N VAL A 269 9.56 -8.64 -56.38
CA VAL A 269 10.84 -8.56 -55.66
C VAL A 269 11.87 -9.43 -56.41
N ALA A 270 13.03 -8.87 -56.77
CA ALA A 270 14.04 -9.55 -57.58
C ALA A 270 14.74 -10.68 -56.79
N VAL A 271 14.20 -11.89 -56.84
CA VAL A 271 14.55 -13.03 -55.95
C VAL A 271 16.03 -13.45 -55.99
N ASN A 272 16.76 -13.10 -57.08
CA ASN A 272 18.16 -13.48 -57.33
C ASN A 272 19.17 -12.33 -57.18
N GLN A 273 18.76 -11.15 -56.69
CA GLN A 273 19.69 -10.04 -56.43
C GLN A 273 20.12 -9.98 -54.96
N PRO A 274 21.31 -9.44 -54.66
CA PRO A 274 21.74 -9.12 -53.30
C PRO A 274 20.78 -8.16 -52.60
N MET A 275 20.45 -8.46 -51.34
CA MET A 275 19.44 -7.73 -50.56
C MET A 275 19.83 -6.27 -50.25
N ASP A 276 21.13 -5.98 -50.17
CA ASP A 276 21.69 -4.63 -49.99
C ASP A 276 21.39 -3.71 -51.18
N LYS A 277 21.27 -4.27 -52.39
CA LYS A 277 20.90 -3.52 -53.60
C LYS A 277 19.40 -3.27 -53.76
N MET A 278 18.55 -3.80 -52.87
CA MET A 278 17.09 -3.64 -52.90
C MET A 278 16.57 -2.51 -52.01
N GLY A 279 17.44 -1.74 -51.35
CA GLY A 279 17.04 -0.60 -50.51
C GLY A 279 16.70 -0.96 -49.05
N PHE A 280 17.14 -2.11 -48.55
CA PHE A 280 16.97 -2.50 -47.14
C PHE A 280 17.89 -1.70 -46.22
N ASP A 281 17.31 -1.04 -45.22
CA ASP A 281 18.05 -0.42 -44.11
C ASP A 281 18.21 -1.38 -42.91
N SER A 282 18.99 -0.97 -41.90
CA SER A 282 19.23 -1.78 -40.70
C SER A 282 17.95 -2.10 -39.90
N LEU A 283 16.91 -1.28 -40.00
CA LEU A 283 15.62 -1.49 -39.35
C LEU A 283 14.83 -2.60 -40.05
N SER A 284 14.85 -2.61 -41.38
CA SER A 284 14.17 -3.58 -42.24
C SER A 284 14.71 -5.00 -42.03
N TYR A 285 16.03 -5.17 -41.88
CA TYR A 285 16.61 -6.48 -41.53
C TYR A 285 16.18 -6.98 -40.15
N THR A 286 15.97 -6.07 -39.19
CA THR A 286 15.48 -6.41 -37.85
C THR A 286 14.03 -6.89 -37.90
N GLN A 287 13.21 -6.30 -38.76
CA GLN A 287 11.83 -6.75 -39.02
C GLN A 287 11.79 -8.15 -39.65
N VAL A 288 12.67 -8.42 -40.63
CA VAL A 288 12.81 -9.76 -41.24
C VAL A 288 13.24 -10.80 -40.22
N ARG A 289 14.24 -10.49 -39.37
CA ARG A 289 14.67 -11.39 -38.29
C ARG A 289 13.53 -11.71 -37.32
N THR A 290 12.74 -10.69 -36.96
CA THR A 290 11.59 -10.85 -36.06
C THR A 290 10.52 -11.76 -36.70
N TRP A 291 10.27 -11.58 -38.01
CA TRP A 291 9.36 -12.44 -38.75
C TRP A 291 9.85 -13.89 -38.83
N LEU A 292 11.14 -14.13 -39.09
CA LEU A 292 11.75 -15.45 -39.12
C LEU A 292 11.64 -16.16 -37.77
N LEU A 293 11.91 -15.44 -36.68
CA LEU A 293 11.76 -15.98 -35.34
C LEU A 293 10.30 -16.37 -35.05
N LYS A 294 9.34 -15.53 -35.45
CA LYS A 294 7.91 -15.75 -35.19
C LYS A 294 7.30 -16.88 -36.00
N ASN A 295 7.55 -16.93 -37.31
CA ASN A 295 6.83 -17.81 -38.24
C ASN A 295 7.61 -19.09 -38.58
N VAL A 296 8.93 -19.03 -38.47
CA VAL A 296 9.83 -20.13 -38.81
C VAL A 296 10.50 -20.68 -37.55
N GLY A 297 10.52 -19.94 -36.43
CA GLY A 297 11.15 -20.38 -35.18
C GLY A 297 12.67 -20.36 -35.23
N ILE A 298 13.27 -19.51 -36.07
CA ILE A 298 14.73 -19.39 -36.22
C ILE A 298 15.16 -17.97 -35.86
N ASN A 299 16.01 -17.86 -34.85
CA ASN A 299 16.67 -16.61 -34.48
C ASN A 299 17.89 -16.37 -35.39
N TYR A 300 17.64 -15.97 -36.63
CA TYR A 300 18.70 -15.83 -37.63
C TYR A 300 19.46 -14.50 -37.46
N PRO A 301 20.81 -14.50 -37.35
CA PRO A 301 21.59 -13.29 -37.10
C PRO A 301 21.44 -12.23 -38.21
N VAL A 302 21.22 -10.97 -37.84
CA VAL A 302 21.07 -9.84 -38.79
C VAL A 302 22.28 -9.71 -39.72
N ILE A 303 23.49 -9.88 -39.18
CA ILE A 303 24.74 -9.82 -39.96
C ILE A 303 24.78 -10.90 -41.04
N LYS A 304 24.16 -12.07 -40.82
CA LYS A 304 24.04 -13.09 -41.85
C LYS A 304 22.98 -12.73 -42.90
N LEU A 305 21.85 -12.13 -42.50
CA LEU A 305 20.82 -11.63 -43.44
C LEU A 305 21.41 -10.55 -44.37
N MET A 306 22.27 -9.70 -43.84
CA MET A 306 22.96 -8.69 -44.63
C MET A 306 23.97 -9.27 -45.62
N LYS A 307 24.48 -10.48 -45.34
CA LYS A 307 25.47 -11.18 -46.17
C LYS A 307 24.85 -12.21 -47.12
N SER A 308 23.55 -12.49 -47.01
CA SER A 308 22.90 -13.45 -47.92
C SER A 308 22.85 -12.88 -49.33
N SER A 309 23.28 -13.69 -50.29
CA SER A 309 23.45 -13.29 -51.69
C SER A 309 22.12 -13.06 -52.43
N SER A 310 21.02 -13.67 -51.97
CA SER A 310 19.69 -13.51 -52.56
C SER A 310 18.58 -14.08 -51.64
N ILE A 311 17.31 -13.80 -51.96
CA ILE A 311 16.16 -14.42 -51.27
C ILE A 311 16.15 -15.94 -51.48
N GLN A 312 16.55 -16.40 -52.68
CA GLN A 312 16.70 -17.81 -53.00
C GLN A 312 17.70 -18.51 -52.05
N SER A 313 18.90 -17.95 -51.89
CA SER A 313 19.93 -18.58 -51.05
C SER A 313 19.57 -18.56 -49.56
N LEU A 314 18.87 -17.52 -49.10
CA LEU A 314 18.33 -17.45 -47.74
C LEU A 314 17.27 -18.54 -47.49
N ALA A 315 16.34 -18.74 -48.42
CA ALA A 315 15.32 -19.78 -48.30
C ALA A 315 15.96 -21.18 -48.26
N GLU A 316 16.94 -21.45 -49.12
CA GLU A 316 17.69 -22.72 -49.14
C GLU A 316 18.44 -22.98 -47.82
N GLU A 317 19.12 -21.97 -47.26
CA GLU A 317 19.82 -22.11 -45.98
C GLU A 317 18.83 -22.38 -44.84
N LEU A 318 17.72 -21.64 -44.79
CA LEU A 318 16.72 -21.80 -43.74
C LEU A 318 16.02 -23.17 -43.81
N VAL A 319 15.64 -23.65 -44.99
CA VAL A 319 15.06 -25.00 -45.13
C VAL A 319 16.02 -26.08 -44.66
N LYS A 320 17.32 -25.96 -44.96
CA LYS A 320 18.35 -26.88 -44.43
C LYS A 320 18.41 -26.85 -42.91
N ILE A 321 18.42 -25.66 -42.29
CA ILE A 321 18.44 -25.53 -40.82
C ILE A 321 17.18 -26.15 -40.20
N ILE A 322 16.00 -25.91 -40.79
CA ILE A 322 14.72 -26.43 -40.28
C ILE A 322 14.72 -27.95 -40.33
N LYS A 323 15.05 -28.56 -41.47
CA LYS A 323 15.04 -30.03 -41.61
C LYS A 323 16.14 -30.71 -40.78
N PHE A 324 17.34 -30.13 -40.71
CA PHE A 324 18.43 -30.67 -39.89
C PHE A 324 18.10 -30.65 -38.39
N SER A 325 17.32 -29.67 -37.91
CA SER A 325 16.87 -29.62 -36.51
C SER A 325 15.89 -30.72 -36.11
N VAL A 326 15.35 -31.50 -37.06
CA VAL A 326 14.43 -32.62 -36.82
C VAL A 326 15.15 -33.98 -36.81
N ASP A 327 16.23 -34.12 -37.58
CA ASP A 327 16.99 -35.37 -37.73
C ASP A 327 18.04 -35.62 -36.62
N SER A 328 18.16 -34.71 -35.64
CA SER A 328 19.12 -34.89 -34.54
C SER A 328 18.61 -35.92 -33.50
N PRO A 329 19.44 -36.89 -33.05
CA PRO A 329 19.01 -37.96 -32.14
C PRO A 329 18.56 -37.47 -30.75
N GLU A 330 18.98 -36.27 -30.33
CA GLU A 330 18.58 -35.68 -29.03
C GLU A 330 17.10 -35.26 -28.99
N SER A 331 16.47 -34.96 -30.14
CA SER A 331 15.04 -34.62 -30.21
C SER A 331 14.09 -35.83 -30.10
N GLN A 332 14.56 -37.05 -30.39
CA GLN A 332 13.71 -38.26 -30.33
C GLN A 332 13.53 -38.81 -28.90
N ILE A 333 14.40 -38.43 -27.95
CA ILE A 333 14.35 -38.90 -26.55
C ILE A 333 13.26 -38.15 -25.75
N SER A 334 12.94 -36.90 -26.12
CA SER A 334 11.95 -36.08 -25.42
C SER A 334 10.50 -36.54 -25.62
N ILE A 335 10.19 -37.22 -26.73
CA ILE A 335 8.82 -37.64 -27.09
C ILE A 335 8.39 -38.93 -26.34
N LYS A 336 9.33 -39.77 -25.90
CA LYS A 336 8.98 -41.01 -25.17
C LYS A 336 8.67 -40.79 -23.68
N ASN A 337 9.23 -39.75 -23.06
CA ASN A 337 9.04 -39.50 -21.62
C ASN A 337 7.76 -38.74 -21.28
N GLN A 338 7.09 -38.08 -22.24
CA GLN A 338 5.81 -37.41 -22.02
C GLN A 338 4.58 -38.34 -22.04
N THR A 339 4.72 -39.59 -22.51
CA THR A 339 3.57 -40.52 -22.61
C THR A 339 3.37 -41.36 -21.34
N LEU A 340 4.35 -41.41 -20.44
CA LEU A 340 4.32 -42.24 -19.23
C LEU A 340 3.78 -41.53 -17.98
N GLU A 341 3.81 -40.19 -17.92
CA GLU A 341 3.32 -39.42 -16.76
C GLU A 341 1.80 -39.15 -16.78
N THR A 342 1.11 -39.44 -17.89
CA THR A 342 -0.36 -39.24 -18.01
C THR A 342 -1.22 -40.44 -17.60
N ARG A 343 -0.66 -41.49 -16.98
CA ARG A 343 -1.44 -42.70 -16.58
C ARG A 343 -1.51 -43.01 -15.08
N HIS A 344 -0.96 -42.20 -14.18
CA HIS A 344 -0.94 -42.53 -12.74
C HIS A 344 -1.44 -41.45 -11.76
N SER A 345 -2.37 -40.59 -12.17
CA SER A 345 -2.99 -39.64 -11.23
C SER A 345 -4.49 -39.41 -11.47
N GLN A 346 -5.25 -40.50 -11.61
CA GLN A 346 -6.68 -40.56 -11.28
C GLN A 346 -6.97 -41.95 -10.68
N TYR A 347 -7.85 -42.01 -9.66
CA TYR A 347 -8.07 -43.08 -8.65
C TYR A 347 -7.05 -43.03 -7.49
N GLU A 348 -7.39 -42.90 -6.21
CA GLU A 348 -8.67 -42.99 -5.51
C GLU A 348 -8.52 -42.44 -4.08
N THR A 349 -9.61 -41.93 -3.53
CA THR A 349 -9.78 -41.50 -2.13
C THR A 349 -10.06 -42.68 -1.17
N LYS A 350 -9.72 -42.46 0.11
CA LYS A 350 -10.30 -43.01 1.37
C LYS A 350 -9.63 -44.20 2.07
N SER A 351 -9.44 -43.94 3.37
CA SER A 351 -9.72 -44.79 4.55
C SER A 351 -8.57 -45.49 5.29
N GLN A 352 -8.46 -45.06 6.55
CA GLN A 352 -8.36 -45.86 7.78
C GLN A 352 -7.06 -46.57 8.20
N SER A 353 -6.66 -46.19 9.42
CA SER A 353 -6.24 -47.00 10.58
C SER A 353 -4.82 -47.59 10.67
N ALA A 354 -4.13 -47.08 11.69
CA ALA A 354 -3.52 -47.79 12.82
C ALA A 354 -2.16 -48.53 12.67
N ASN A 355 -1.29 -48.16 13.62
CA ASN A 355 -0.24 -48.93 14.31
C ASN A 355 0.91 -49.57 13.51
N SER A 356 2.12 -49.08 13.74
CA SER A 356 3.12 -49.85 14.52
C SER A 356 4.34 -48.97 14.84
N ALA A 357 4.78 -49.08 16.09
CA ALA A 357 6.02 -48.52 16.59
C ALA A 357 7.23 -49.29 16.02
N GLN A 358 8.31 -48.58 15.70
CA GLN A 358 9.67 -49.11 15.81
C GLN A 358 10.68 -47.97 15.97
N THR A 359 11.67 -48.24 16.82
CA THR A 359 12.58 -47.32 17.48
C THR A 359 13.94 -47.18 16.76
N HIS A 360 14.63 -46.06 17.08
CA HIS A 360 16.07 -45.73 16.97
C HIS A 360 16.62 -45.12 15.67
N PRO A 361 17.75 -44.37 15.70
CA PRO A 361 18.22 -43.42 16.72
C PRO A 361 18.66 -42.05 16.13
N ILE A 362 18.80 -41.06 17.02
CA ILE A 362 19.30 -39.70 16.75
C ILE A 362 20.85 -39.70 16.72
N PRO A 363 21.51 -38.99 15.78
CA PRO A 363 22.91 -38.61 15.92
C PRO A 363 23.08 -37.23 16.60
N ALA A 364 24.07 -37.17 17.48
CA ALA A 364 24.52 -36.03 18.29
C ALA A 364 25.12 -34.85 17.46
N PRO A 365 25.29 -33.65 18.05
CA PRO A 365 25.57 -32.41 17.32
C PRO A 365 27.06 -32.23 17.00
N ILE A 366 27.34 -31.71 15.79
CA ILE A 366 28.69 -31.32 15.37
C ILE A 366 28.97 -29.90 15.86
N SER A 367 29.89 -29.79 16.81
CA SER A 367 30.58 -28.57 17.21
C SER A 367 31.79 -28.29 16.33
N GLN A 368 32.13 -27.00 16.19
CA GLN A 368 33.37 -26.41 15.65
C GLN A 368 33.46 -26.22 14.13
N VAL A 369 33.26 -24.98 13.68
CA VAL A 369 34.04 -24.40 12.58
C VAL A 369 34.58 -23.05 13.01
N THR A 370 35.91 -23.00 12.97
CA THR A 370 36.84 -21.91 13.28
C THR A 370 36.74 -20.73 12.32
N LYS A 371 36.89 -19.50 12.85
CA LYS A 371 37.19 -18.28 12.07
C LYS A 371 38.52 -18.42 11.31
N PRO A 372 38.60 -18.01 10.03
CA PRO A 372 39.86 -17.62 9.41
C PRO A 372 40.03 -16.10 9.39
N SER A 373 41.27 -15.71 9.65
CA SER A 373 41.88 -14.40 9.74
C SER A 373 41.95 -13.63 8.43
N MET A 374 41.84 -12.29 8.55
CA MET A 374 42.32 -11.31 7.59
C MET A 374 43.84 -11.43 7.41
N SER A 375 44.31 -11.66 6.18
CA SER A 375 45.54 -11.04 5.63
C SER A 375 45.73 -11.42 4.16
N ILE A 376 46.09 -10.43 3.34
CA ILE A 376 46.65 -10.51 1.97
C ILE A 376 45.61 -10.57 0.83
N LEU A 377 45.09 -9.38 0.46
CA LEU A 377 44.93 -8.94 -0.93
C LEU A 377 44.74 -7.42 -0.97
N SER A 378 45.73 -6.71 -0.41
CA SER A 378 45.98 -5.29 -0.67
C SER A 378 46.74 -5.14 -2.00
N GLN A 379 46.37 -4.12 -2.79
CA GLN A 379 47.14 -3.46 -3.87
C GLN A 379 46.62 -3.51 -5.33
N LYS A 380 45.38 -3.92 -5.64
CA LYS A 380 44.83 -3.69 -7.02
C LYS A 380 43.45 -3.07 -7.17
N THR A 381 42.80 -2.62 -6.10
CA THR A 381 41.46 -1.99 -6.16
C THR A 381 41.40 -0.56 -5.63
N ALA A 382 42.54 0.07 -5.34
CA ALA A 382 42.61 1.43 -4.79
C ALA A 382 42.78 2.56 -5.84
N ASN A 383 42.91 2.26 -7.14
CA ASN A 383 43.19 3.28 -8.17
C ASN A 383 42.01 3.64 -9.10
N ASN A 384 40.80 3.09 -8.90
CA ASN A 384 39.62 3.43 -9.71
C ASN A 384 38.50 4.15 -8.95
N LEU A 385 38.76 4.62 -7.72
CA LEU A 385 37.78 5.35 -6.89
C LEU A 385 38.11 6.84 -6.70
N THR A 386 39.23 7.33 -7.23
CA THR A 386 39.64 8.74 -7.10
C THR A 386 39.32 9.63 -8.30
N THR A 387 38.80 9.09 -9.41
CA THR A 387 38.33 9.87 -10.58
C THR A 387 36.81 10.08 -10.63
N SER A 388 36.05 9.43 -9.76
CA SER A 388 34.59 9.59 -9.65
C SER A 388 34.14 10.61 -8.60
N ALA A 389 35.03 10.98 -7.65
CA ALA A 389 34.73 11.96 -6.60
C ALA A 389 34.81 13.43 -7.07
N HIS A 390 35.47 13.72 -8.20
CA HIS A 390 35.61 15.08 -8.72
C HIS A 390 34.53 15.51 -9.74
N LYS A 391 33.63 14.58 -10.14
CA LYS A 391 32.50 14.89 -11.03
C LYS A 391 31.15 15.01 -10.33
N LEU A 392 31.04 14.57 -9.07
CA LEU A 392 29.82 14.72 -8.26
C LEU A 392 29.78 16.06 -7.50
N SER A 393 30.92 16.67 -7.19
CA SER A 393 30.96 17.98 -6.49
C SER A 393 30.62 19.20 -7.36
N LYS A 394 30.23 19.02 -8.64
CA LYS A 394 29.81 20.11 -9.54
C LYS A 394 28.32 20.09 -9.89
N LEU A 395 27.58 19.05 -9.48
CA LEU A 395 26.12 19.03 -9.60
C LEU A 395 25.43 19.66 -8.38
N ASP A 396 26.05 19.60 -7.19
CA ASP A 396 25.49 20.19 -5.97
C ASP A 396 25.50 21.73 -5.98
N ASP A 397 26.48 22.36 -6.66
CA ASP A 397 26.58 23.83 -6.73
C ASP A 397 25.53 24.48 -7.65
N VAL A 398 24.98 23.75 -8.63
CA VAL A 398 23.96 24.27 -9.56
C VAL A 398 22.56 24.17 -8.96
N VAL A 399 22.30 23.15 -8.14
CA VAL A 399 21.00 22.96 -7.47
C VAL A 399 20.84 23.89 -6.25
N HIS A 400 21.94 24.28 -5.59
CA HIS A 400 21.89 25.21 -4.45
C HIS A 400 21.81 26.70 -4.83
N HIS A 401 22.13 27.08 -6.07
CA HIS A 401 22.05 28.49 -6.51
C HIS A 401 20.62 28.92 -6.90
N ASP A 402 19.83 28.03 -7.51
CA ASP A 402 18.44 28.36 -7.91
C ASP A 402 17.44 28.34 -6.74
N ILE A 403 17.66 27.48 -5.73
CA ILE A 403 16.80 27.43 -4.53
C ILE A 403 16.99 28.67 -3.65
N ASN A 404 18.21 29.22 -3.58
CA ASN A 404 18.46 30.45 -2.81
C ASN A 404 17.95 31.71 -3.52
N THR A 405 17.88 31.70 -4.85
CA THR A 405 17.31 32.81 -5.63
C THR A 405 15.78 32.83 -5.52
N PHE A 406 15.13 31.65 -5.54
CA PHE A 406 13.70 31.50 -5.30
C PHE A 406 13.28 31.85 -3.86
N ASN A 407 14.11 31.50 -2.86
CA ASN A 407 13.87 31.86 -1.46
C ASN A 407 14.12 33.34 -1.13
N ASN A 408 14.91 34.05 -1.93
CA ASN A 408 15.16 35.49 -1.74
C ASN A 408 14.08 36.38 -2.37
N GLU A 409 13.37 35.91 -3.41
CA GLU A 409 12.22 36.65 -3.96
C GLU A 409 11.00 36.60 -3.02
N ILE A 410 10.81 35.53 -2.26
CA ILE A 410 9.74 35.39 -1.25
C ILE A 410 9.98 36.26 -0.01
N LYS A 411 11.23 36.63 0.31
CA LYS A 411 11.57 37.48 1.47
C LYS A 411 11.40 38.98 1.22
N SER A 412 10.98 39.41 0.04
CA SER A 412 10.87 40.83 -0.34
C SER A 412 9.45 41.41 -0.29
N THR A 413 8.43 40.61 0.06
CA THR A 413 7.06 41.10 0.20
C THR A 413 6.70 41.35 1.67
N ASN A 414 6.27 42.58 1.94
CA ASN A 414 5.98 43.14 3.26
C ASN A 414 4.94 42.28 4.02
N PRO A 415 5.22 41.77 5.24
CA PRO A 415 4.33 40.86 5.98
C PRO A 415 3.04 41.49 6.55
N SER A 416 2.64 42.69 6.11
CA SER A 416 1.57 43.46 6.76
C SER A 416 0.28 43.61 5.93
N GLN A 417 0.08 42.83 4.85
CA GLN A 417 -1.14 42.95 4.01
C GLN A 417 -1.78 41.64 3.53
N ILE A 418 -1.41 40.47 4.07
CA ILE A 418 -2.19 39.25 3.84
C ILE A 418 -2.98 38.97 5.12
N GLN A 419 -4.20 39.50 5.17
CA GLN A 419 -5.21 39.07 6.13
C GLN A 419 -5.53 37.59 5.80
N GLU A 420 -5.06 36.67 6.63
CA GLU A 420 -5.53 35.29 6.62
C GLU A 420 -7.04 35.28 6.86
N ALA A 421 -7.80 35.12 5.78
CA ALA A 421 -9.19 34.71 5.86
C ALA A 421 -9.22 33.27 6.37
N SER A 422 -9.28 33.11 7.68
CA SER A 422 -9.50 31.86 8.39
C SER A 422 -10.89 31.31 8.02
N PHE A 423 -10.94 30.51 6.95
CA PHE A 423 -12.13 29.75 6.58
C PHE A 423 -12.27 28.54 7.51
N ARG A 424 -13.03 28.70 8.60
CA ARG A 424 -13.55 27.57 9.38
C ARG A 424 -14.60 26.83 8.55
N ILE A 425 -14.33 25.57 8.22
CA ILE A 425 -15.30 24.67 7.57
C ILE A 425 -16.40 24.34 8.60
N PRO A 426 -17.69 24.59 8.31
CA PRO A 426 -18.77 24.22 9.22
C PRO A 426 -18.88 22.70 9.39
N ARG A 427 -18.96 22.24 10.65
CA ARG A 427 -19.04 20.83 11.08
C ARG A 427 -20.12 19.99 10.38
N SER A 428 -21.14 20.63 9.81
CA SER A 428 -22.26 19.97 9.13
C SER A 428 -21.92 19.40 7.74
N SER A 429 -20.76 19.71 7.15
CA SER A 429 -20.38 19.21 5.81
C SER A 429 -19.37 18.05 5.80
N LEU A 430 -18.82 17.64 6.96
CA LEU A 430 -17.82 16.56 7.08
C LEU A 430 -18.38 15.23 7.64
N SER A 431 -19.62 15.21 8.12
CA SER A 431 -20.09 14.18 9.07
C SER A 431 -20.61 12.86 8.47
N LEU A 432 -20.39 12.57 7.19
CA LEU A 432 -21.10 11.45 6.52
C LEU A 432 -20.26 10.20 6.23
N ASN A 433 -18.96 10.17 6.52
CA ASN A 433 -18.15 8.97 6.23
C ASN A 433 -17.06 8.60 7.25
N ASN A 434 -16.88 9.34 8.36
CA ASN A 434 -15.88 8.97 9.36
C ASN A 434 -16.30 7.76 10.19
N ALA A 435 -15.32 6.98 10.64
CA ALA A 435 -15.54 5.90 11.59
C ALA A 435 -15.77 6.48 12.98
N HIS A 436 -16.69 5.89 13.73
CA HIS A 436 -17.06 6.31 15.07
C HIS A 436 -16.84 5.17 16.05
N ILE A 437 -16.44 5.51 17.27
CA ILE A 437 -16.53 4.60 18.42
C ILE A 437 -17.98 4.67 18.92
N LEU A 438 -18.67 3.53 18.92
CA LEU A 438 -20.10 3.40 19.20
C LEU A 438 -20.41 2.79 20.56
N GLY A 439 -19.43 2.11 21.17
CA GLY A 439 -19.54 1.52 22.49
C GLY A 439 -18.16 1.17 23.01
N ILE A 440 -17.93 1.34 24.32
CA ILE A 440 -16.67 1.03 25.00
C ILE A 440 -16.98 0.15 26.21
N GLY A 441 -16.15 -0.86 26.46
CA GLY A 441 -16.29 -1.74 27.60
C GLY A 441 -14.94 -2.10 28.19
N THR A 442 -14.83 -2.02 29.51
CA THR A 442 -13.61 -2.30 30.27
C THR A 442 -13.82 -3.43 31.27
N SER A 443 -12.79 -4.22 31.53
CA SER A 443 -12.80 -5.33 32.48
C SER A 443 -11.43 -5.50 33.12
N ASN A 444 -11.43 -5.76 34.42
CA ASN A 444 -10.24 -6.03 35.21
C ASN A 444 -10.48 -7.31 36.05
N PRO A 445 -9.41 -8.02 36.45
CA PRO A 445 -9.54 -9.10 37.42
C PRO A 445 -9.95 -8.58 38.81
N ALA A 446 -10.38 -9.47 39.68
CA ALA A 446 -10.94 -9.10 40.99
C ALA A 446 -9.90 -8.66 42.03
N ILE A 447 -8.64 -9.09 41.91
CA ILE A 447 -7.63 -8.84 42.94
C ILE A 447 -7.01 -7.45 42.72
N ILE A 448 -7.01 -6.66 43.78
CA ILE A 448 -6.43 -5.31 43.81
C ILE A 448 -5.12 -5.37 44.58
N ASN A 449 -4.08 -4.83 43.96
CA ASN A 449 -2.74 -4.72 44.52
C ASN A 449 -2.44 -3.24 44.78
N TYR A 450 -2.39 -2.84 46.04
CA TYR A 450 -1.98 -1.48 46.43
C TYR A 450 -0.46 -1.39 46.41
N THR A 451 0.10 -0.44 45.66
CA THR A 451 1.54 -0.38 45.38
C THR A 451 2.39 -0.33 46.65
N LYS A 452 1.95 0.45 47.65
CA LYS A 452 2.65 0.58 48.93
C LYS A 452 2.67 -0.74 49.71
N GLU A 453 1.52 -1.39 49.83
CA GLU A 453 1.38 -2.67 50.54
C GLU A 453 2.19 -3.77 49.86
N VAL A 454 2.12 -3.86 48.53
CA VAL A 454 2.91 -4.82 47.76
C VAL A 454 4.39 -4.65 48.02
N PHE A 455 4.90 -3.43 48.00
CA PHE A 455 6.33 -3.20 48.24
C PHE A 455 6.75 -3.52 49.68
N GLU A 456 5.94 -3.14 50.66
CA GLU A 456 6.19 -3.46 52.07
C GLU A 456 6.23 -4.98 52.31
N ASN A 457 5.39 -5.75 51.62
CA ASN A 457 5.33 -7.21 51.74
C ASN A 457 6.44 -7.95 50.99
N ILE A 458 6.83 -7.46 49.81
CA ILE A 458 7.84 -8.11 48.96
C ILE A 458 9.28 -7.72 49.35
N LYS A 459 9.50 -6.52 49.89
CA LYS A 459 10.85 -6.04 50.22
C LYS A 459 11.67 -7.00 51.11
N PRO A 460 11.12 -7.58 52.21
CA PRO A 460 11.86 -8.54 53.02
C PRO A 460 12.28 -9.79 52.25
N GLU A 461 11.50 -10.17 51.23
CA GLU A 461 11.82 -11.29 50.37
C GLU A 461 12.97 -10.97 49.41
N TYR A 462 12.97 -9.78 48.82
CA TYR A 462 14.12 -9.32 48.02
C TYR A 462 15.41 -9.25 48.84
N GLU A 463 15.32 -8.85 50.12
CA GLU A 463 16.45 -8.90 51.05
C GLU A 463 16.89 -10.36 51.32
N ARG A 464 15.95 -11.28 51.54
CA ARG A 464 16.22 -12.72 51.71
C ARG A 464 16.91 -13.34 50.49
N LEU A 465 16.51 -12.93 49.29
CA LEU A 465 17.04 -13.42 48.02
C LEU A 465 18.40 -12.80 47.64
N GLY A 466 18.95 -11.92 48.48
CA GLY A 466 20.30 -11.36 48.27
C GLY A 466 20.38 -10.26 47.22
N ILE A 467 19.27 -9.57 46.94
CA ILE A 467 19.24 -8.42 46.03
C ILE A 467 20.14 -7.30 46.60
N SER A 468 20.91 -6.64 45.72
CA SER A 468 21.89 -5.64 46.14
C SER A 468 21.23 -4.46 46.86
N GLN A 469 21.91 -3.87 47.85
CA GLN A 469 21.42 -2.69 48.56
C GLN A 469 21.15 -1.50 47.62
N SER A 470 21.95 -1.39 46.55
CA SER A 470 21.78 -0.38 45.51
C SER A 470 20.43 -0.57 44.80
N ASP A 471 20.11 -1.80 44.39
CA ASP A 471 18.88 -2.10 43.67
C ASP A 471 17.65 -2.03 44.59
N LEU A 472 17.75 -2.47 45.85
CA LEU A 472 16.71 -2.24 46.86
C LEU A 472 16.39 -0.75 47.06
N THR A 473 17.42 0.11 47.03
CA THR A 473 17.24 1.56 47.14
C THR A 473 16.53 2.12 45.91
N LYS A 474 16.91 1.68 44.70
CA LYS A 474 16.22 2.04 43.45
C LYS A 474 14.77 1.60 43.46
N LEU A 475 14.49 0.35 43.86
CA LEU A 475 13.13 -0.18 43.95
C LEU A 475 12.29 0.59 44.97
N THR A 476 12.85 0.89 46.15
CA THR A 476 12.17 1.72 47.17
C THR A 476 11.79 3.08 46.61
N SER A 477 12.72 3.74 45.94
CA SER A 477 12.46 5.04 45.30
C SER A 477 11.41 4.93 44.20
N PHE A 478 11.48 3.88 43.37
CA PHE A 478 10.56 3.69 42.26
C PHE A 478 9.13 3.40 42.73
N TYR A 479 8.92 2.45 43.65
CA TYR A 479 7.59 2.14 44.18
C TYR A 479 6.96 3.32 44.92
N GLY A 480 7.77 4.16 45.59
CA GLY A 480 7.29 5.37 46.24
C GLY A 480 6.88 6.49 45.26
N ASN A 481 7.36 6.45 44.01
CA ASN A 481 7.23 7.56 43.05
C ASN A 481 6.62 7.17 41.71
N CYS A 482 6.22 5.91 41.49
CA CYS A 482 5.76 5.42 40.18
C CYS A 482 4.42 6.02 39.71
N GLY A 483 3.70 6.72 40.60
CA GLY A 483 2.42 7.36 40.28
C GLY A 483 1.23 6.40 40.25
N ILE A 484 1.40 5.16 40.74
CA ILE A 484 0.37 4.12 40.78
C ILE A 484 -0.02 3.89 42.24
N GLU A 485 -1.27 4.14 42.58
CA GLU A 485 -1.81 3.87 43.92
C GLU A 485 -2.19 2.40 44.05
N LYS A 486 -2.93 1.90 43.06
CA LYS A 486 -3.39 0.52 43.00
C LYS A 486 -3.42 0.03 41.56
N LYS A 487 -3.46 -1.28 41.40
CA LYS A 487 -3.65 -1.94 40.11
C LYS A 487 -4.38 -3.26 40.27
N TYR A 488 -5.08 -3.67 39.23
CA TYR A 488 -5.79 -4.93 39.20
C TYR A 488 -4.90 -5.99 38.57
N CYS A 489 -4.77 -7.15 39.22
CA CYS A 489 -3.98 -8.25 38.68
C CYS A 489 -4.69 -9.58 38.93
N HIS A 490 -4.37 -10.60 38.16
CA HIS A 490 -4.69 -11.98 38.52
C HIS A 490 -3.78 -12.46 39.65
N ALA A 491 -2.52 -12.02 39.65
CA ALA A 491 -1.59 -12.26 40.75
C ALA A 491 -1.93 -11.42 41.99
N ASP A 492 -1.80 -12.03 43.17
CA ASP A 492 -1.86 -11.34 44.45
C ASP A 492 -0.44 -11.17 44.99
N PHE A 493 0.15 -10.00 44.71
CA PHE A 493 1.52 -9.68 45.10
C PHE A 493 1.65 -9.37 46.60
N SER A 494 0.52 -9.19 47.32
CA SER A 494 0.55 -8.96 48.77
C SER A 494 0.88 -10.23 49.56
N LYS A 495 0.70 -11.41 48.98
CA LYS A 495 0.88 -12.70 49.65
C LYS A 495 2.34 -13.18 49.60
N LYS A 496 2.90 -13.54 50.76
CA LYS A 496 4.25 -14.13 50.89
C LYS A 496 4.49 -15.37 50.03
N SER A 497 3.45 -16.19 49.80
CA SER A 497 3.57 -17.41 49.00
C SER A 497 3.76 -17.16 47.50
N PHE A 498 3.54 -15.94 47.03
CA PHE A 498 3.61 -15.64 45.59
C PHE A 498 5.05 -15.72 45.05
N THR A 499 6.04 -15.36 45.86
CA THR A 499 7.46 -15.51 45.52
C THR A 499 7.93 -16.97 45.61
N GLU A 500 7.19 -17.82 46.35
CA GLU A 500 7.51 -19.23 46.54
C GLU A 500 6.90 -20.13 45.44
N ASN A 501 5.83 -19.68 44.75
CA ASN A 501 5.07 -20.46 43.75
C ASN A 501 5.37 -20.09 42.28
N ILE A 502 6.57 -19.59 41.97
CA ILE A 502 6.93 -19.09 40.62
C ILE A 502 7.07 -20.23 39.59
N GLU A 503 7.25 -21.48 40.03
CA GLU A 503 7.76 -22.58 39.17
C GLU A 503 6.72 -23.57 38.61
N GLU A 504 5.48 -23.65 39.12
CA GLU A 504 4.63 -24.82 38.82
C GLU A 504 3.72 -24.72 37.58
N GLU A 505 3.37 -23.52 37.09
CA GLU A 505 2.47 -23.35 35.94
C GLU A 505 3.06 -22.42 34.87
N TYR A 506 3.11 -22.88 33.61
CA TYR A 506 3.61 -22.10 32.48
C TYR A 506 2.74 -20.86 32.28
N PHE A 507 3.34 -19.67 32.13
CA PHE A 507 2.62 -18.39 32.05
C PHE A 507 1.49 -18.42 31.01
N ASN A 508 1.72 -19.09 29.88
CA ASN A 508 0.72 -19.15 28.81
C ASN A 508 -0.52 -19.98 29.19
N GLU A 509 -0.41 -20.98 30.08
CA GLU A 509 -1.58 -21.71 30.57
C GLU A 509 -2.49 -20.81 31.44
N LYS A 510 -1.89 -19.93 32.24
CA LYS A 510 -2.64 -18.87 32.95
C LYS A 510 -3.33 -17.95 31.97
N TYR A 511 -2.63 -17.48 30.94
CA TYR A 511 -3.21 -16.62 29.91
C TYR A 511 -4.42 -17.27 29.23
N LYS A 512 -4.29 -18.54 28.80
CA LYS A 512 -5.38 -19.31 28.16
C LYS A 512 -6.63 -19.40 29.01
N ARG A 513 -6.49 -19.44 30.34
CA ARG A 513 -7.60 -19.51 31.29
C ARG A 513 -8.23 -18.13 31.54
N ILE A 514 -7.41 -17.09 31.72
CA ILE A 514 -7.85 -15.80 32.24
C ILE A 514 -8.29 -14.85 31.12
N ALA A 515 -7.49 -14.76 30.04
CA ALA A 515 -7.71 -13.77 29.00
C ALA A 515 -9.11 -13.89 28.36
N PRO A 516 -9.63 -15.09 28.01
CA PRO A 516 -10.96 -15.20 27.39
C PRO A 516 -12.10 -14.62 28.23
N GLU A 517 -12.05 -14.79 29.56
CA GLU A 517 -13.10 -14.30 30.47
C GLU A 517 -13.10 -12.76 30.55
N LEU A 518 -11.91 -12.15 30.66
CA LEU A 518 -11.79 -10.69 30.67
C LEU A 518 -12.16 -10.09 29.31
N SER A 519 -11.69 -10.69 28.21
CA SER A 519 -12.06 -10.31 26.85
C SER A 519 -13.56 -10.34 26.64
N PHE A 520 -14.23 -11.42 27.06
CA PHE A 520 -15.68 -11.56 26.95
C PHE A 520 -16.40 -10.46 27.74
N THR A 521 -15.97 -10.21 28.97
CA THR A 521 -16.61 -9.21 29.83
C THR A 521 -16.48 -7.79 29.25
N ALA A 522 -15.28 -7.42 28.77
CA ALA A 522 -15.07 -6.13 28.12
C ALA A 522 -15.91 -6.01 26.83
N ALA A 523 -15.88 -7.02 25.96
CA ALA A 523 -16.64 -7.05 24.72
C ALA A 523 -18.16 -6.99 24.96
N ALA A 524 -18.67 -7.74 25.93
CA ALA A 524 -20.08 -7.74 26.30
C ALA A 524 -20.54 -6.37 26.80
N LYS A 525 -19.71 -5.67 27.59
CA LYS A 525 -19.99 -4.29 28.02
C LYS A 525 -20.01 -3.31 26.84
N ALA A 526 -19.04 -3.40 25.93
CA ALA A 526 -18.98 -2.55 24.74
C ALA A 526 -20.20 -2.76 23.82
N ILE A 527 -20.59 -4.01 23.59
CA ILE A 527 -21.78 -4.39 22.83
C ILE A 527 -23.06 -3.89 23.51
N LYS A 528 -23.15 -4.03 24.83
CA LYS A 528 -24.30 -3.55 25.59
C LYS A 528 -24.44 -2.03 25.50
N GLU A 529 -23.34 -1.29 25.57
CA GLU A 529 -23.36 0.16 25.41
C GLU A 529 -23.72 0.57 23.98
N TRP A 530 -23.18 -0.13 22.99
CA TRP A 530 -23.50 0.08 21.58
C TRP A 530 -25.00 -0.12 21.29
N GLY A 531 -25.64 -1.09 21.94
CA GLY A 531 -27.07 -1.34 21.84
C GLY A 531 -27.53 -1.95 20.51
N GLY A 532 -26.60 -2.23 19.59
CA GLY A 532 -26.87 -2.86 18.30
C GLY A 532 -27.06 -4.37 18.38
N ASN A 533 -27.46 -4.98 17.25
CA ASN A 533 -27.64 -6.42 17.16
C ASN A 533 -26.28 -7.12 17.02
N VAL A 534 -25.92 -7.99 17.98
CA VAL A 534 -24.66 -8.75 18.00
C VAL A 534 -24.42 -9.56 16.73
N LYS A 535 -25.48 -10.00 16.05
CA LYS A 535 -25.41 -10.76 14.79
C LYS A 535 -24.96 -9.91 13.59
N THR A 536 -24.93 -8.59 13.75
CA THR A 536 -24.50 -7.63 12.72
C THR A 536 -23.04 -7.21 12.86
N ILE A 537 -22.35 -7.64 13.92
CA ILE A 537 -20.90 -7.52 14.02
C ILE A 537 -20.29 -8.32 12.86
N THR A 538 -19.46 -7.66 12.07
CA THR A 538 -18.86 -8.24 10.85
C THR A 538 -17.43 -8.69 11.08
N HIS A 539 -16.70 -8.02 11.97
CA HIS A 539 -15.29 -8.30 12.26
C HIS A 539 -15.04 -8.34 13.76
N VAL A 540 -14.11 -9.19 14.18
CA VAL A 540 -13.51 -9.17 15.52
C VAL A 540 -12.01 -9.07 15.39
N ILE A 541 -11.43 -8.06 16.06
CA ILE A 541 -9.99 -7.84 16.12
C ILE A 541 -9.52 -7.98 17.55
N SER A 542 -8.53 -8.83 17.80
CA SER A 542 -7.92 -8.96 19.12
C SER A 542 -6.50 -8.45 19.13
N CYS A 543 -6.07 -7.89 20.26
CA CYS A 543 -4.70 -7.48 20.51
C CYS A 543 -4.24 -7.96 21.88
N SER A 544 -3.07 -8.59 21.91
CA SER A 544 -2.35 -8.92 23.15
C SER A 544 -0.86 -9.12 22.88
N CYS A 545 -0.01 -8.78 23.84
CA CYS A 545 1.40 -9.17 23.87
C CYS A 545 1.76 -10.06 25.08
N THR A 546 0.78 -10.41 25.91
CA THR A 546 1.00 -11.15 27.17
C THR A 546 0.71 -12.65 27.07
N GLY A 547 0.29 -13.15 25.92
CA GLY A 547 0.17 -14.59 25.70
C GLY A 547 -0.22 -14.96 24.27
N ILE A 548 -0.21 -16.26 24.00
CA ILE A 548 -0.50 -16.84 22.68
C ILE A 548 -1.57 -17.91 22.83
N LEU A 549 -2.60 -17.82 21.99
CA LEU A 549 -3.70 -18.78 21.95
C LEU A 549 -3.95 -19.22 20.51
N ILE A 550 -4.07 -20.53 20.29
CA ILE A 550 -4.47 -21.13 19.02
C ILE A 550 -5.52 -22.21 19.34
N PRO A 551 -6.78 -22.07 18.90
CA PRO A 551 -7.39 -20.95 18.17
C PRO A 551 -7.39 -19.62 18.96
N ASP A 552 -7.23 -18.48 18.30
CA ASP A 552 -7.07 -17.15 18.94
C ASP A 552 -8.28 -16.66 19.76
N LEU A 553 -8.10 -15.53 20.48
CA LEU A 553 -9.17 -14.93 21.30
C LEU A 553 -10.43 -14.63 20.48
N ASN A 554 -10.26 -14.15 19.25
CA ASN A 554 -11.37 -13.87 18.34
C ASN A 554 -12.27 -15.09 18.14
N PHE A 555 -11.67 -16.27 17.93
CA PHE A 555 -12.42 -17.51 17.75
C PHE A 555 -13.27 -17.87 18.97
N LEU A 556 -12.72 -17.72 20.18
CA LEU A 556 -13.45 -17.98 21.42
C LEU A 556 -14.62 -16.99 21.61
N LEU A 557 -14.37 -15.71 21.33
CA LEU A 557 -15.35 -14.64 21.48
C LEU A 557 -16.56 -14.81 20.55
N ILE A 558 -16.38 -15.29 19.31
CA ILE A 558 -17.50 -15.55 18.38
C ILE A 558 -18.56 -16.43 19.03
N LYS A 559 -18.13 -17.53 19.64
CA LYS A 559 -19.05 -18.47 20.30
C LYS A 559 -19.65 -17.88 21.56
N GLN A 560 -18.83 -17.27 22.42
CA GLN A 560 -19.27 -16.76 23.72
C GLN A 560 -20.25 -15.58 23.60
N LEU A 561 -19.98 -14.66 22.67
CA LEU A 561 -20.83 -13.50 22.40
C LEU A 561 -22.02 -13.83 21.48
N GLY A 562 -22.08 -15.04 20.93
CA GLY A 562 -23.12 -15.47 20.02
C GLY A 562 -23.11 -14.68 18.70
N LEU A 563 -21.94 -14.43 18.11
CA LEU A 563 -21.81 -13.72 16.84
C LEU A 563 -22.24 -14.60 15.65
N ASN A 564 -22.12 -14.09 14.42
CA ASN A 564 -22.35 -14.89 13.21
C ASN A 564 -21.11 -15.76 12.89
N ASN A 565 -21.31 -16.93 12.29
CA ASN A 565 -20.23 -17.83 11.91
C ASN A 565 -19.41 -17.30 10.70
N THR A 566 -19.91 -16.28 10.02
CA THR A 566 -19.24 -15.60 8.90
C THR A 566 -18.39 -14.41 9.33
N VAL A 567 -18.26 -14.16 10.64
CA VAL A 567 -17.45 -13.05 11.16
C VAL A 567 -15.98 -13.23 10.78
N GLU A 568 -15.39 -12.16 10.25
CA GLU A 568 -13.98 -12.11 9.90
C GLU A 568 -13.14 -11.81 11.15
N ARG A 569 -11.94 -12.40 11.24
CA ARG A 569 -11.10 -12.34 12.44
C ARG A 569 -9.71 -11.83 12.10
N ILE A 570 -9.19 -10.92 12.92
CA ILE A 570 -7.82 -10.40 12.80
C ILE A 570 -7.15 -10.39 14.18
N SER A 571 -5.90 -10.85 14.24
CA SER A 571 -5.08 -10.78 15.45
C SER A 571 -3.94 -9.79 15.26
N VAL A 572 -3.95 -8.71 16.02
CA VAL A 572 -2.88 -7.70 16.11
C VAL A 572 -2.05 -8.01 17.37
N ASN A 573 -1.32 -9.12 17.33
CA ASN A 573 -0.60 -9.62 18.50
C ASN A 573 0.86 -9.15 18.52
N MET A 574 1.48 -9.16 19.70
CA MET A 574 2.91 -8.87 19.92
C MET A 574 3.35 -7.45 19.54
N MET A 575 2.43 -6.47 19.59
CA MET A 575 2.73 -5.05 19.32
C MET A 575 3.17 -4.27 20.57
N GLY A 576 2.93 -4.81 21.77
CA GLY A 576 3.19 -4.11 23.03
C GLY A 576 2.20 -2.97 23.30
N CYS A 577 2.66 -1.98 24.07
CA CYS A 577 1.84 -0.91 24.65
C CYS A 577 1.09 -0.02 23.63
N PHE A 578 1.64 0.20 22.43
CA PHE A 578 0.94 0.98 21.39
C PHE A 578 -0.16 0.18 20.67
N GLY A 579 -0.24 -1.14 20.89
CA GLY A 579 -1.10 -2.05 20.14
C GLY A 579 -2.59 -1.68 20.19
N GLY A 580 -3.04 -0.96 21.22
CA GLY A 580 -4.40 -0.43 21.31
C GLY A 580 -4.74 0.52 20.15
N LEU A 581 -3.87 1.49 19.86
CA LEU A 581 -4.07 2.44 18.77
C LEU A 581 -3.84 1.81 17.38
N THR A 582 -2.89 0.88 17.24
CA THR A 582 -2.76 0.09 16.00
C THR A 582 -4.02 -0.72 15.70
N THR A 583 -4.64 -1.28 16.74
CA THR A 583 -5.89 -2.05 16.61
C THR A 583 -7.05 -1.13 16.26
N LEU A 584 -7.12 0.07 16.86
CA LEU A 584 -8.10 1.11 16.51
C LEU A 584 -7.96 1.57 15.05
N LYS A 585 -6.73 1.80 14.59
CA LYS A 585 -6.41 2.14 13.19
C LYS A 585 -6.87 1.05 12.23
N THR A 586 -6.61 -0.21 12.57
CA THR A 586 -7.07 -1.36 11.78
C THR A 586 -8.60 -1.43 11.75
N ALA A 587 -9.27 -1.24 12.89
CA ALA A 587 -10.73 -1.23 12.98
C ALA A 587 -11.36 -0.08 12.18
N LYS A 588 -10.77 1.11 12.25
CA LYS A 588 -11.14 2.28 11.43
C LYS A 588 -11.07 1.95 9.95
N ALA A 589 -9.93 1.41 9.48
CA ALA A 589 -9.73 1.08 8.08
C ALA A 589 -10.79 0.11 7.56
N LEU A 590 -11.13 -0.93 8.34
CA LEU A 590 -12.20 -1.87 7.98
C LEU A 590 -13.58 -1.21 7.97
N ALA A 591 -13.90 -0.41 9.00
CA ALA A 591 -15.19 0.28 9.08
C ALA A 591 -15.42 1.22 7.89
N LEU A 592 -14.36 1.86 7.39
CA LEU A 592 -14.42 2.74 6.22
C LEU A 592 -14.66 1.99 4.90
N GLN A 593 -14.31 0.70 4.80
CA GLN A 593 -14.52 -0.06 3.56
C GLN A 593 -16.01 -0.29 3.26
N ASN A 594 -16.84 -0.38 4.29
CA ASN A 594 -18.27 -0.59 4.11
C ASN A 594 -19.06 0.03 5.27
N PRO A 595 -19.99 0.97 4.99
CA PRO A 595 -20.80 1.62 6.02
C PRO A 595 -21.60 0.68 6.93
N LYS A 596 -21.89 -0.55 6.47
CA LYS A 596 -22.60 -1.56 7.26
C LYS A 596 -21.71 -2.32 8.23
N TYR A 597 -20.39 -2.20 8.13
CA TYR A 597 -19.49 -2.94 9.00
C TYR A 597 -19.55 -2.40 10.42
N ARG A 598 -19.51 -3.34 11.35
CA ARG A 598 -19.42 -3.12 12.79
C ARG A 598 -18.30 -4.00 13.28
N VAL A 599 -17.21 -3.35 13.69
CA VAL A 599 -15.96 -4.00 14.07
C VAL A 599 -15.88 -4.00 15.59
N LEU A 600 -15.80 -5.19 16.19
CA LEU A 600 -15.47 -5.35 17.60
C LEU A 600 -13.95 -5.45 17.73
N MET A 601 -13.31 -4.47 18.35
CA MET A 601 -11.90 -4.61 18.76
C MET A 601 -11.82 -4.95 20.25
N VAL A 602 -10.84 -5.78 20.63
CA VAL A 602 -10.59 -6.19 22.03
C VAL A 602 -9.08 -6.25 22.31
N CYS A 603 -8.60 -5.42 23.22
CA CYS A 603 -7.23 -5.44 23.74
C CYS A 603 -7.24 -6.11 25.11
N THR A 604 -6.46 -7.18 25.31
CA THR A 604 -6.46 -7.95 26.57
C THR A 604 -5.05 -8.26 27.02
N GLU A 605 -4.72 -7.87 28.24
CA GLU A 605 -3.38 -7.99 28.77
C GLU A 605 -3.39 -8.53 30.19
N ILE A 606 -2.66 -9.63 30.40
CA ILE A 606 -2.47 -10.28 31.70
C ILE A 606 -0.99 -10.20 32.06
N SER A 607 -0.47 -8.99 32.26
CA SER A 607 0.95 -8.73 32.49
C SER A 607 1.48 -9.42 33.75
N SER A 608 0.64 -9.57 34.77
CA SER A 608 1.01 -10.09 36.08
C SER A 608 1.52 -11.54 36.08
N ILE A 609 1.19 -12.34 35.05
CA ILE A 609 1.65 -13.74 34.92
C ILE A 609 3.12 -13.85 34.50
N HIS A 610 3.73 -12.75 34.03
CA HIS A 610 5.13 -12.72 33.58
C HIS A 610 6.10 -12.32 34.68
N TYR A 611 5.61 -11.99 35.87
CA TYR A 611 6.48 -11.57 36.96
C TYR A 611 7.40 -12.69 37.44
N ARG A 612 8.71 -12.45 37.31
CA ARG A 612 9.80 -13.36 37.72
C ARG A 612 10.96 -12.52 38.29
N PRO A 613 10.91 -12.15 39.57
CA PRO A 613 11.83 -11.17 40.17
C PRO A 613 13.29 -11.61 40.20
N LEU A 614 13.56 -12.91 40.09
CA LEU A 614 14.91 -13.48 40.12
C LEU A 614 15.67 -13.38 38.78
N LEU A 615 15.02 -12.96 37.70
CA LEU A 615 15.66 -12.88 36.39
C LEU A 615 16.42 -11.57 36.17
N ASN A 616 15.83 -10.42 36.52
CA ASN A 616 16.46 -9.10 36.46
C ASN A 616 15.67 -8.04 37.24
N ILE A 617 16.27 -6.87 37.46
CA ILE A 617 15.63 -5.73 38.15
C ILE A 617 14.47 -5.13 37.34
N ASP A 618 14.51 -5.17 36.02
CA ASP A 618 13.47 -4.59 35.17
C ASP A 618 12.12 -5.30 35.36
N LEU A 619 12.12 -6.62 35.62
CA LEU A 619 10.94 -7.39 35.99
C LEU A 619 10.42 -7.04 37.39
N MET A 620 11.30 -6.60 38.30
CA MET A 620 10.90 -6.11 39.63
C MET A 620 10.26 -4.71 39.53
N LEU A 621 10.76 -3.86 38.63
CA LEU A 621 10.16 -2.57 38.28
C LEU A 621 8.83 -2.76 37.53
N ALA A 622 8.77 -3.74 36.62
CA ALA A 622 7.58 -4.12 35.88
C ALA A 622 6.43 -4.51 36.83
N CYS A 623 6.73 -5.17 37.96
CA CYS A 623 5.73 -5.45 38.98
C CYS A 623 5.12 -4.19 39.62
N ALA A 624 5.87 -3.09 39.74
CA ALA A 624 5.31 -1.83 40.20
C ALA A 624 4.39 -1.24 39.13
N LEU A 625 4.81 -1.34 37.86
CA LEU A 625 4.22 -0.64 36.74
C LEU A 625 2.98 -1.32 36.14
N PHE A 626 3.06 -2.63 35.86
CA PHE A 626 2.09 -3.31 35.02
C PHE A 626 0.92 -3.92 35.81
N GLY A 627 -0.29 -3.66 35.30
CA GLY A 627 -1.53 -4.30 35.72
C GLY A 627 -2.10 -5.21 34.62
N ASP A 628 -3.26 -5.80 34.94
CA ASP A 628 -4.02 -6.65 34.04
C ASP A 628 -5.35 -5.98 33.70
N GLY A 629 -5.77 -6.11 32.44
CA GLY A 629 -7.02 -5.53 31.99
C GLY A 629 -7.40 -5.96 30.58
N SER A 630 -8.69 -5.81 30.29
CA SER A 630 -9.24 -5.95 28.95
C SER A 630 -10.13 -4.76 28.64
N ALA A 631 -10.00 -4.22 27.44
CA ALA A 631 -10.85 -3.17 26.92
C ALA A 631 -11.31 -3.50 25.51
N ALA A 632 -12.55 -3.15 25.20
CA ALA A 632 -13.18 -3.42 23.91
C ALA A 632 -13.93 -2.19 23.39
N MET A 633 -14.01 -2.08 22.07
CA MET A 633 -14.78 -1.02 21.40
C MET A 633 -15.57 -1.57 20.22
N ILE A 634 -16.73 -0.98 19.95
CA ILE A 634 -17.44 -1.15 18.69
C ILE A 634 -17.14 0.04 17.78
N ILE A 635 -16.64 -0.22 16.58
CA ILE A 635 -16.33 0.81 15.58
C ILE A 635 -17.21 0.62 14.35
N GLY A 636 -17.76 1.71 13.82
CA GLY A 636 -18.57 1.68 12.62
C GLY A 636 -18.72 3.04 11.97
N CYS A 637 -19.06 3.05 10.69
CA CYS A 637 -19.47 4.25 9.96
C CYS A 637 -21.00 4.35 9.91
N ASN A 638 -21.48 5.55 9.60
CA ASN A 638 -22.91 5.87 9.46
C ASN A 638 -23.76 5.33 10.63
N PRO A 639 -23.54 5.86 11.84
CA PRO A 639 -24.30 5.45 13.02
C PRO A 639 -25.79 5.71 12.79
N THR A 640 -26.60 4.67 12.99
CA THR A 640 -28.06 4.74 12.97
C THR A 640 -28.58 5.60 14.14
N GLU A 641 -29.85 5.99 14.11
CA GLU A 641 -30.45 6.84 15.15
C GLU A 641 -30.35 6.24 16.56
N ASN A 642 -30.26 4.92 16.67
CA ASN A 642 -30.15 4.20 17.94
C ASN A 642 -28.69 4.02 18.41
N GLU A 643 -27.70 4.33 17.57
CA GLU A 643 -26.29 4.17 17.90
C GLU A 643 -25.71 5.49 18.41
N LYS A 644 -25.21 5.48 19.65
CA LYS A 644 -24.52 6.64 20.21
C LYS A 644 -23.15 6.82 19.57
N ARG A 645 -22.77 8.08 19.35
CA ARG A 645 -21.45 8.48 18.86
C ARG A 645 -20.62 8.90 20.06
N LEU A 646 -19.70 8.05 20.50
CA LEU A 646 -18.82 8.35 21.63
C LEU A 646 -17.65 9.22 21.18
N TYR A 647 -16.96 8.77 20.13
CA TYR A 647 -15.90 9.51 19.46
C TYR A 647 -16.06 9.40 17.95
N GLU A 648 -15.66 10.45 17.24
CA GLU A 648 -15.44 10.43 15.80
C GLU A 648 -13.93 10.31 15.56
N ILE A 649 -13.49 9.31 14.79
CA ILE A 649 -12.07 9.05 14.54
C ILE A 649 -11.65 9.79 13.28
N LEU A 650 -11.17 11.02 13.46
CA LEU A 650 -10.80 11.92 12.35
C LEU A 650 -9.60 11.38 11.57
N GLN A 651 -8.47 11.16 12.23
CA GLN A 651 -7.27 10.63 11.59
C GLN A 651 -6.58 9.58 12.48
N THR A 652 -5.67 8.79 11.91
CA THR A 652 -4.78 7.90 12.63
C THR A 652 -3.43 7.88 11.93
N GLY A 653 -2.32 7.82 12.66
CA GLY A 653 -0.97 7.87 12.13
C GLY A 653 -0.02 6.98 12.92
N ALA A 654 1.17 6.72 12.37
CA ALA A 654 2.26 6.08 13.09
C ALA A 654 3.59 6.66 12.62
N GLU A 655 4.54 6.76 13.54
CA GLU A 655 5.91 7.17 13.24
C GLU A 655 6.90 6.31 14.04
N HIS A 656 8.00 5.95 13.41
CA HIS A 656 9.09 5.16 14.02
C HIS A 656 10.22 6.09 14.40
N ILE A 657 10.74 5.94 15.62
CA ILE A 657 11.89 6.73 16.07
C ILE A 657 13.17 6.04 15.56
N PRO A 658 14.02 6.70 14.76
CA PRO A 658 15.25 6.08 14.25
C PRO A 658 16.18 5.61 15.37
N ASP A 659 16.98 4.57 15.08
CA ASP A 659 18.05 4.06 15.95
C ASP A 659 17.62 3.70 17.39
N SER A 660 16.37 3.27 17.57
CA SER A 660 15.77 3.07 18.90
C SER A 660 15.29 1.63 19.19
N THR A 661 15.63 0.67 18.33
CA THR A 661 15.16 -0.74 18.39
C THR A 661 15.37 -1.39 19.76
N GLU A 662 16.55 -1.21 20.34
CA GLU A 662 16.96 -1.88 21.59
C GLU A 662 16.46 -1.15 22.85
N LEU A 663 15.79 0.01 22.71
CA LEU A 663 15.39 0.80 23.87
C LEU A 663 14.22 0.17 24.62
N MET A 664 13.34 -0.54 23.92
CA MET A 664 12.20 -1.24 24.50
C MET A 664 12.02 -2.58 23.79
N SER A 665 12.25 -3.67 24.51
CA SER A 665 12.12 -5.03 23.98
C SER A 665 11.22 -5.92 24.83
N TRP A 666 10.66 -6.94 24.20
CA TRP A 666 9.88 -7.99 24.83
C TRP A 666 10.30 -9.32 24.21
N ASP A 667 11.36 -9.90 24.76
CA ASP A 667 12.10 -11.00 24.16
C ASP A 667 11.70 -12.34 24.79
N LEU A 668 11.38 -13.33 23.96
CA LEU A 668 11.12 -14.69 24.42
C LEU A 668 12.41 -15.52 24.40
N ASN A 669 12.78 -16.10 25.54
CA ASN A 669 13.87 -17.06 25.63
C ASN A 669 13.51 -18.28 26.51
N ASN A 670 14.49 -19.16 26.75
CA ASN A 670 14.29 -20.38 27.54
C ASN A 670 13.85 -20.12 28.99
N SER A 671 14.09 -18.91 29.51
CA SER A 671 13.70 -18.46 30.85
C SER A 671 12.35 -17.75 30.89
N GLY A 672 11.68 -17.59 29.74
CA GLY A 672 10.40 -16.91 29.60
C GLY A 672 10.50 -15.61 28.81
N TRP A 673 9.54 -14.72 29.03
CA TRP A 673 9.56 -13.37 28.46
C TRP A 673 10.43 -12.45 29.31
N ILE A 674 11.34 -11.74 28.65
CA ILE A 674 12.24 -10.76 29.26
C ILE A 674 11.89 -9.39 28.70
N ILE A 675 11.60 -8.46 29.60
CA ILE A 675 11.44 -7.06 29.27
C ILE A 675 12.80 -6.36 29.29
N GLY A 676 13.06 -5.55 28.27
CA GLY A 676 14.13 -4.56 28.26
C GLY A 676 13.53 -3.17 28.26
N LEU A 677 13.90 -2.34 29.23
CA LEU A 677 13.47 -0.94 29.31
C LEU A 677 14.68 -0.03 29.53
N SER A 678 15.06 0.74 28.51
CA SER A 678 16.08 1.78 28.67
C SER A 678 15.54 2.94 29.54
N PRO A 679 16.33 3.46 30.51
CA PRO A 679 15.95 4.65 31.27
C PRO A 679 15.85 5.93 30.41
N SER A 680 16.37 5.93 29.18
CA SER A 680 16.30 7.06 28.25
C SER A 680 14.97 7.21 27.52
N ILE A 681 14.09 6.20 27.56
CA ILE A 681 12.81 6.21 26.81
C ILE A 681 11.98 7.48 27.06
N PRO A 682 11.75 7.94 28.31
CA PRO A 682 10.91 9.11 28.54
C PRO A 682 11.46 10.40 27.92
N LEU A 683 12.78 10.58 27.97
CA LEU A 683 13.45 11.75 27.38
C LEU A 683 13.35 11.73 25.86
N ILE A 684 13.65 10.59 25.24
CA ILE A 684 13.59 10.43 23.78
C ILE A 684 12.15 10.63 23.27
N ILE A 685 11.16 10.11 23.98
CA ILE A 685 9.74 10.37 23.67
C ILE A 685 9.43 11.86 23.77
N GLY A 686 9.86 12.53 24.85
CA GLY A 686 9.68 13.98 25.01
C GLY A 686 10.28 14.78 23.84
N ASP A 687 11.54 14.50 23.51
CA ASP A 687 12.31 15.22 22.49
C ASP A 687 11.75 15.05 21.07
N THR A 688 11.12 13.92 20.76
CA THR A 688 10.67 13.60 19.39
C THR A 688 9.19 13.86 19.16
N THR A 689 8.34 13.75 20.19
CA THR A 689 6.88 13.72 20.00
C THR A 689 6.31 15.05 19.49
N PHE A 690 6.92 16.20 19.82
CA PHE A 690 6.44 17.49 19.32
C PHE A 690 6.41 17.56 17.80
N ASP A 691 7.53 17.21 17.15
CA ASP A 691 7.64 17.24 15.70
C ASP A 691 6.72 16.20 15.06
N ILE A 692 6.61 15.00 15.65
CA ILE A 692 5.72 13.93 15.19
C ILE A 692 4.26 14.42 15.19
N VAL A 693 3.79 15.01 16.29
CA VAL A 693 2.41 15.51 16.41
C VAL A 693 2.17 16.65 15.42
N GLN A 694 3.08 17.62 15.33
CA GLN A 694 2.94 18.76 14.41
C GLN A 694 2.88 18.30 12.95
N ASN A 695 3.77 17.39 12.56
CA ASN A 695 3.78 16.81 11.21
C ASN A 695 2.51 16.01 10.93
N PHE A 696 2.03 15.23 11.90
CA PHE A 696 0.79 14.48 11.76
C PHE A 696 -0.42 15.42 11.55
N LEU A 697 -0.57 16.45 12.40
CA LEU A 697 -1.66 17.41 12.29
C LEU A 697 -1.61 18.17 10.96
N LYS A 698 -0.42 18.63 10.55
CA LYS A 698 -0.24 19.40 9.31
C LYS A 698 -0.50 18.57 8.04
N ASN A 699 -0.04 17.32 8.01
CA ASN A 699 -0.02 16.52 6.79
C ASN A 699 -1.21 15.56 6.68
N SER A 700 -1.79 15.15 7.80
CA SER A 700 -2.75 14.05 7.83
C SER A 700 -4.15 14.48 8.30
N VAL A 701 -4.27 15.59 9.05
CA VAL A 701 -5.57 16.06 9.53
C VAL A 701 -6.12 17.13 8.59
N PRO A 702 -7.30 16.93 7.97
CA PRO A 702 -7.85 17.84 6.95
C PRO A 702 -8.43 19.15 7.52
N LEU A 703 -8.21 19.42 8.81
CA LEU A 703 -8.76 20.56 9.56
C LEU A 703 -7.64 21.24 10.34
N SER A 704 -7.74 22.56 10.49
CA SER A 704 -6.86 23.30 11.39
C SER A 704 -7.25 22.99 12.84
N VAL A 705 -6.40 22.24 13.53
CA VAL A 705 -6.56 21.87 14.94
C VAL A 705 -5.52 22.63 15.75
N SER A 706 -5.97 23.43 16.72
CA SER A 706 -5.10 24.05 17.71
C SER A 706 -4.82 23.05 18.84
N LEU A 707 -3.56 22.90 19.24
CA LEU A 707 -3.20 22.06 20.39
C LEU A 707 -3.86 22.56 21.70
N ASP A 708 -4.13 23.87 21.79
CA ASP A 708 -4.82 24.48 22.92
C ASP A 708 -6.30 24.09 23.00
N ASP A 709 -6.90 23.56 21.92
CA ASP A 709 -8.29 23.10 21.86
C ASP A 709 -8.39 21.56 21.97
N CYS A 710 -7.28 20.90 22.32
CA CYS A 710 -7.21 19.44 22.45
C CYS A 710 -7.15 18.99 23.92
N GLU A 711 -7.92 17.95 24.24
CA GLU A 711 -7.61 17.04 25.34
C GLU A 711 -6.53 16.04 24.88
N TRP A 712 -5.68 15.62 25.80
CA TRP A 712 -4.59 14.68 25.54
C TRP A 712 -4.87 13.34 26.22
N LEU A 713 -5.04 12.30 25.42
CA LEU A 713 -5.29 10.92 25.86
C LEU A 713 -4.01 10.12 25.65
N ILE A 714 -3.12 10.16 26.63
CA ILE A 714 -1.77 9.62 26.51
C ILE A 714 -1.72 8.26 27.19
N HIS A 715 -1.22 7.23 26.50
CA HIS A 715 -0.92 5.95 27.11
C HIS A 715 0.07 6.16 28.27
N PRO A 716 -0.33 5.91 29.52
CA PRO A 716 0.52 6.17 30.67
C PRO A 716 1.49 5.00 30.87
N GLY A 717 2.51 4.91 30.01
CA GLY A 717 3.55 3.89 30.10
C GLY A 717 4.35 3.93 31.41
N GLY A 718 4.23 5.04 32.15
CA GLY A 718 4.75 5.31 33.48
C GLY A 718 4.67 6.81 33.77
N LYS A 719 4.79 7.22 35.03
CA LYS A 719 4.72 8.64 35.44
C LYS A 719 5.63 9.55 34.61
N ASN A 720 6.85 9.11 34.33
CA ASN A 720 7.82 9.92 33.61
C ASN A 720 7.45 10.15 32.14
N ILE A 721 6.69 9.25 31.51
CA ILE A 721 6.17 9.48 30.14
C ILE A 721 5.22 10.68 30.15
N LEU A 722 4.29 10.72 31.10
CA LEU A 722 3.32 11.81 31.21
C LEU A 722 4.03 13.13 31.50
N LEU A 723 4.97 13.17 32.45
CA LEU A 723 5.72 14.39 32.77
C LEU A 723 6.52 14.92 31.58
N ASN A 724 7.32 14.07 30.92
CA ASN A 724 8.16 14.52 29.80
C ASN A 724 7.31 15.00 28.62
N LEU A 725 6.18 14.34 28.33
CA LEU A 725 5.27 14.81 27.28
C LEU A 725 4.57 16.11 27.66
N GLN A 726 4.16 16.25 28.92
CA GLN A 726 3.58 17.51 29.39
C GLN A 726 4.56 18.67 29.26
N ASP A 727 5.83 18.46 29.60
CA ASP A 727 6.85 19.48 29.49
C ASP A 727 7.16 19.78 28.00
N ALA A 728 7.38 18.75 27.18
CA ALA A 728 7.77 18.91 25.77
C ALA A 728 6.66 19.52 24.89
N LEU A 729 5.39 19.17 25.16
CA LEU A 729 4.24 19.64 24.40
C LEU A 729 3.50 20.79 25.11
N ASN A 730 4.03 21.26 26.25
CA ASN A 730 3.43 22.27 27.12
C ASN A 730 1.96 21.96 27.49
N ILE A 731 1.67 20.69 27.83
CA ILE A 731 0.31 20.22 28.11
C ILE A 731 -0.06 20.53 29.58
N PRO A 732 -1.08 21.38 29.82
CA PRO A 732 -1.60 21.60 31.15
C PRO A 732 -2.11 20.30 31.78
N HIS A 733 -1.84 20.08 33.07
CA HIS A 733 -2.22 18.84 33.77
C HIS A 733 -3.70 18.46 33.64
N HIS A 734 -4.60 19.44 33.63
CA HIS A 734 -6.04 19.19 33.50
C HIS A 734 -6.46 18.67 32.12
N LYS A 735 -5.66 18.90 31.06
CA LYS A 735 -5.92 18.39 29.70
C LYS A 735 -5.45 16.96 29.49
N ASN A 736 -4.72 16.39 30.44
CA ASN A 736 -4.22 15.01 30.40
C ASN A 736 -4.65 14.20 31.65
N ILE A 737 -5.69 14.67 32.35
CA ILE A 737 -6.07 14.14 33.67
C ILE A 737 -6.52 12.69 33.59
N SER A 738 -7.20 12.30 32.51
CA SER A 738 -7.71 10.95 32.29
C SER A 738 -6.56 9.92 32.23
N SER A 739 -5.42 10.28 31.65
CA SER A 739 -4.22 9.45 31.62
C SER A 739 -3.60 9.28 33.00
N TRP A 740 -3.60 10.34 33.82
CA TRP A 740 -3.14 10.30 35.21
C TRP A 740 -4.04 9.44 36.09
N ASN A 741 -5.36 9.59 35.97
CA ASN A 741 -6.33 8.77 36.70
C ASN A 741 -6.13 7.29 36.39
N VAL A 742 -6.00 6.94 35.10
CA VAL A 742 -5.81 5.55 34.69
C VAL A 742 -4.49 4.98 35.20
N LEU A 743 -3.40 5.76 35.16
CA LEU A 743 -2.13 5.35 35.76
C LEU A 743 -2.29 5.07 37.26
N GLN A 744 -2.93 5.99 37.99
CA GLN A 744 -3.09 5.90 39.43
C GLN A 744 -3.91 4.68 39.86
N ASP A 745 -5.03 4.43 39.18
CA ASP A 745 -6.03 3.45 39.60
C ASP A 745 -5.86 2.05 38.99
N TYR A 746 -5.15 1.93 37.86
CA TYR A 746 -5.02 0.68 37.13
C TYR A 746 -3.57 0.30 36.78
N GLY A 747 -2.63 1.25 36.85
CA GLY A 747 -1.28 1.07 36.33
C GLY A 747 -1.23 0.94 34.81
N ASN A 748 -0.13 0.39 34.28
CA ASN A 748 0.04 0.13 32.86
C ASN A 748 -0.53 -1.25 32.49
N MET A 749 -1.64 -1.30 31.75
CA MET A 749 -2.26 -2.53 31.23
C MET A 749 -1.86 -2.78 29.76
N SER A 750 -0.66 -2.38 29.36
CA SER A 750 -0.13 -2.46 27.99
C SER A 750 -1.16 -1.92 26.96
N SER A 751 -1.46 -2.67 25.91
CA SER A 751 -2.33 -2.25 24.80
C SER A 751 -3.75 -1.83 25.23
N ALA A 752 -4.28 -2.38 26.33
CA ALA A 752 -5.61 -2.05 26.81
C ALA A 752 -5.68 -0.65 27.46
N THR A 753 -4.55 -0.12 27.93
CA THR A 753 -4.52 1.09 28.77
C THR A 753 -5.09 2.31 28.06
N ILE A 754 -4.76 2.52 26.78
CA ILE A 754 -5.22 3.70 26.04
C ILE A 754 -6.74 3.71 25.85
N LEU A 755 -7.36 2.52 25.76
CA LEU A 755 -8.82 2.39 25.70
C LEU A 755 -9.47 2.72 27.06
N PHE A 756 -8.80 2.39 28.19
CA PHE A 756 -9.24 2.83 29.51
C PHE A 756 -9.15 4.35 29.66
N VAL A 757 -8.12 4.99 29.11
CA VAL A 757 -7.98 6.46 29.10
C VAL A 757 -9.14 7.11 28.33
N MET A 758 -9.47 6.60 27.15
CA MET A 758 -10.64 7.05 26.38
C MET A 758 -11.97 6.79 27.13
N ASP A 759 -12.08 5.67 27.86
CA ASP A 759 -13.25 5.36 28.68
C ASP A 759 -13.38 6.28 29.90
N ASP A 760 -12.27 6.71 30.50
CA ASP A 760 -12.27 7.68 31.61
C ASP A 760 -12.64 9.08 31.13
N ALA A 761 -12.00 9.54 30.04
CA ALA A 761 -12.22 10.88 29.48
C ALA A 761 -13.68 11.13 29.10
N ARG A 762 -14.31 10.20 28.37
CA ARG A 762 -15.70 10.34 27.90
C ARG A 762 -16.75 10.38 29.03
N LYS A 763 -16.41 9.94 30.24
CA LYS A 763 -17.34 9.96 31.39
C LYS A 763 -17.52 11.39 31.92
N GLN A 764 -16.61 12.29 31.56
CA GLN A 764 -16.73 13.71 31.84
C GLN A 764 -17.30 14.44 30.61
N PRO A 765 -18.03 15.55 30.78
CA PRO A 765 -18.45 16.37 29.65
C PRO A 765 -17.23 16.83 28.85
N PRO A 766 -17.26 16.76 27.51
CA PRO A 766 -16.14 17.21 26.69
C PRO A 766 -15.91 18.71 26.94
N LYS A 767 -14.71 19.06 27.42
CA LYS A 767 -14.28 20.45 27.63
C LYS A 767 -13.62 21.03 26.38
N ASP A 768 -12.95 20.15 25.64
CA ASP A 768 -12.19 20.45 24.44
C ASP A 768 -12.93 19.91 23.21
N GLU A 769 -12.70 20.52 22.05
CA GLU A 769 -13.37 20.11 20.81
C GLU A 769 -12.79 18.81 20.24
N PHE A 770 -11.48 18.62 20.44
CA PHE A 770 -10.71 17.50 19.91
C PHE A 770 -9.99 16.75 21.02
N SER A 771 -9.64 15.50 20.74
CA SER A 771 -8.74 14.70 21.57
C SER A 771 -7.57 14.23 20.70
N ILE A 772 -6.35 14.30 21.22
CA ILE A 772 -5.17 13.68 20.61
C ILE A 772 -4.80 12.48 21.45
N SER A 773 -4.81 11.29 20.84
CA SER A 773 -4.42 10.07 21.51
C SER A 773 -3.01 9.65 21.13
N LEU A 774 -2.18 9.33 22.10
CA LEU A 774 -0.79 8.92 21.88
C LEU A 774 -0.49 7.59 22.58
N ALA A 775 0.19 6.68 21.90
CA ALA A 775 0.72 5.47 22.52
C ALA A 775 2.10 5.09 21.99
N PHE A 776 2.91 4.49 22.86
CA PHE A 776 4.32 4.19 22.62
C PHE A 776 4.60 2.72 22.91
N GLY A 777 5.58 2.12 22.25
CA GLY A 777 5.88 0.69 22.37
C GLY A 777 7.13 0.26 21.60
N PRO A 778 7.46 -1.04 21.58
CA PRO A 778 8.72 -1.56 21.04
C PRO A 778 9.05 -1.06 19.62
N GLY A 779 10.32 -0.72 19.37
CA GLY A 779 10.76 -0.20 18.07
C GLY A 779 11.74 0.97 18.14
N LEU A 780 11.63 1.97 19.00
CA LEU A 780 10.47 2.60 19.65
C LEU A 780 9.55 3.23 18.58
N SER A 781 8.25 3.09 18.73
CA SER A 781 7.26 3.66 17.79
C SER A 781 6.20 4.48 18.52
N VAL A 782 5.68 5.49 17.82
CA VAL A 782 4.56 6.34 18.25
C VAL A 782 3.34 6.06 17.39
N GLU A 783 2.23 5.70 18.02
CA GLU A 783 0.91 5.63 17.40
C GLU A 783 0.08 6.85 17.81
N ILE A 784 -0.61 7.46 16.85
CA ILE A 784 -1.42 8.67 17.05
C ILE A 784 -2.83 8.51 16.46
N ALA A 785 -3.85 9.03 17.13
CA ALA A 785 -5.24 9.05 16.67
C ALA A 785 -5.95 10.34 17.03
#